data_AF-A0A7W9GX67-F1
#
_entry.id   AF-A0A7W9GX67-F1
#
_cell.length_a   1.000
_cell.length_b   1.000
_cell.length_c   1.000
_cell.angle_alpha   90.00
_cell.angle_beta   90.00
_cell.angle_gamma   90.00
#
_symmetry.space_group_name_H-M   'P 1'
#
loop_
_entity.id
_entity.type
_entity.pdbx_description
1 polymer ?
#
loop_
_entity_poly.entity_id
_entity_poly.type
_entity_poly.pdbx_seq_one_letter_code
_entity_poly.pdbx_strand_id
1 'polypeptide(L)'
;MVAALIALLAVAATSVPAQQATALDAATTPAAAVPVVAAEDLPPPLPEPEDVPPPEPSTPEQDRASAELIERYAPVVRIREQLEACGDGEPYLPVDVDVVMDNDGVALRGPWTQNDLVEIAPSEERIGTGLLEYHLDFPGDALNPGCGYEQWSRQISEGTAPTAYGRVVTERARPGKVAVQYWFFYVYNDFNNLHEGDWEMIQLIIDAPDAVAALDAEPSSVGYSQHSSAERAEWGDDKLEIVDGTHPVVYPAEGSHANFFSPGLYLGASSAAGVGCDDTTGPHTELDTETEAVPTDTEDYLAGYPWLGFEGRWGERQEAFYNGPTGPSMKTQWASPIRWSERSWRDDSATVPLGSSLGPSATGAFCGVVEAGSNLLLQLIRNPAAVLLALAAIVIAILVIATRTTWSPSDPYPVAQRRSWGRIIGASRRMYGRHPLLFSGIGLVYVPVMLVAAGLQWVLVEAGELTSLVDTDGDQNAATVFVVVLLGGAISLLAYFCVVAAVAQALRDLGAGVPVTVLSAYREVRRHIRPLALVAARLVVVCWVLLVFVFTAPLALFYAVRNGFAVQAVMMEDRAAGDAFRRSREVVRGHWWRTTAVAALVVGLGAITGPLIGVILLLVSDGSFNVINLITALVYVVTIPFVALVLGYLYLDLRIRAGSPEAGEDRPEVAAGALP
;
A
#
# COMPACT_ATOMS: atom_id res chain seq x y z
N MET A 1 -12.28 -10.17 -9.14
CA MET A 1 -12.27 -10.38 -10.61
C MET A 1 -12.55 -9.11 -11.40
N VAL A 2 -13.75 -8.52 -11.43
CA VAL A 2 -13.98 -7.28 -12.22
C VAL A 2 -13.25 -6.06 -11.64
N ALA A 3 -13.20 -5.91 -10.31
CA ALA A 3 -12.39 -4.87 -9.66
C ALA A 3 -10.87 -5.09 -9.88
N ALA A 4 -10.41 -6.34 -9.74
CA ALA A 4 -9.04 -6.74 -10.10
C ALA A 4 -8.72 -6.52 -11.59
N LEU A 5 -9.72 -6.65 -12.48
CA LEU A 5 -9.57 -6.41 -13.91
C LEU A 5 -9.51 -4.92 -14.25
N ILE A 6 -10.26 -4.08 -13.52
CA ILE A 6 -10.20 -2.62 -13.65
C ILE A 6 -8.87 -2.10 -13.09
N ALA A 7 -8.38 -2.68 -11.99
CA ALA A 7 -7.05 -2.40 -11.46
C ALA A 7 -5.93 -2.81 -12.45
N LEU A 8 -6.00 -4.03 -13.02
CA LEU A 8 -5.03 -4.47 -14.05
C LEU A 8 -5.07 -3.61 -15.32
N LEU A 9 -6.26 -3.16 -15.75
CA LEU A 9 -6.39 -2.32 -16.95
C LEU A 9 -5.92 -0.87 -16.69
N ALA A 10 -5.98 -0.38 -15.45
CA ALA A 10 -5.39 0.91 -15.07
C ALA A 10 -3.86 0.85 -15.09
N VAL A 11 -3.26 -0.25 -14.61
CA VAL A 11 -1.80 -0.52 -14.66
C VAL A 11 -1.30 -0.72 -16.11
N ALA A 12 -2.12 -1.32 -16.98
CA ALA A 12 -1.78 -1.46 -18.41
C ALA A 12 -1.91 -0.14 -19.20
N ALA A 13 -2.62 0.86 -18.67
CA ALA A 13 -2.77 2.17 -19.32
C ALA A 13 -1.62 3.14 -19.00
N THR A 14 -0.88 2.90 -17.92
CA THR A 14 0.30 3.69 -17.52
C THR A 14 1.61 3.20 -18.14
N SER A 15 1.61 2.03 -18.81
CA SER A 15 2.81 1.39 -19.39
C SER A 15 3.01 1.64 -20.90
N VAL A 16 2.41 2.68 -21.46
CA VAL A 16 2.70 3.10 -22.86
C VAL A 16 3.85 4.13 -22.83
N PRO A 17 5.03 3.84 -23.40
CA PRO A 17 6.10 4.82 -23.49
C PRO A 17 5.65 5.95 -24.43
N ALA A 18 5.49 7.16 -23.89
CA ALA A 18 5.27 8.34 -24.69
C ALA A 18 6.55 8.64 -25.47
N GLN A 19 6.52 8.34 -26.76
CA GLN A 19 7.58 8.62 -27.72
C GLN A 19 7.87 10.13 -27.75
N GLN A 20 9.15 10.47 -27.62
CA GLN A 20 9.70 11.82 -27.61
C GLN A 20 9.12 12.71 -28.73
N ALA A 21 8.59 13.87 -28.35
CA ALA A 21 8.32 14.98 -29.25
C ALA A 21 9.13 16.20 -28.82
N THR A 22 10.02 16.63 -29.70
CA THR A 22 10.94 17.77 -29.59
C THR A 22 10.24 19.11 -29.39
N ALA A 23 10.92 19.97 -28.63
CA ALA A 23 10.55 21.31 -28.19
C ALA A 23 10.12 22.30 -29.29
N LEU A 24 9.27 23.28 -28.92
CA LEU A 24 9.33 24.67 -29.39
C LEU A 24 8.45 25.61 -28.54
N ASP A 25 9.08 26.70 -28.10
CA ASP A 25 8.65 27.95 -27.46
C ASP A 25 7.15 28.27 -27.28
N ALA A 26 6.78 28.73 -26.07
CA ALA A 26 5.90 29.90 -25.88
C ALA A 26 5.86 30.42 -24.41
N ALA A 27 6.56 31.53 -24.19
CA ALA A 27 6.18 32.74 -23.44
C ALA A 27 5.22 32.67 -22.21
N THR A 28 5.82 33.00 -21.05
CA THR A 28 5.38 33.95 -19.99
C THR A 28 3.90 34.38 -19.89
N THR A 29 3.28 34.09 -18.75
CA THR A 29 2.32 34.99 -18.06
C THR A 29 2.41 34.78 -16.53
N PRO A 30 2.32 35.84 -15.69
CA PRO A 30 2.48 35.72 -14.25
C PRO A 30 1.15 35.30 -13.61
N ALA A 31 1.13 34.15 -12.92
CA ALA A 31 0.00 33.75 -12.11
C ALA A 31 0.08 34.44 -10.74
N ALA A 32 -1.02 35.10 -10.38
CA ALA A 32 -1.18 35.83 -9.13
C ALA A 32 -1.04 34.92 -7.91
N ALA A 33 -0.33 35.42 -6.90
CA ALA A 33 -0.12 34.79 -5.61
C ALA A 33 -1.45 34.46 -4.91
N VAL A 34 -1.63 33.18 -4.59
CA VAL A 34 -2.57 32.71 -3.56
C VAL A 34 -1.79 32.74 -2.25
N PRO A 35 -2.32 33.32 -1.15
CA PRO A 35 -1.59 33.41 0.10
C PRO A 35 -1.37 32.01 0.67
N VAL A 36 -0.11 31.64 0.82
CA VAL A 36 0.34 30.46 1.56
C VAL A 36 -0.11 30.64 3.01
N VAL A 37 -1.04 29.79 3.45
CA VAL A 37 -1.28 29.58 4.88
C VAL A 37 -0.06 28.81 5.38
N ALA A 38 0.83 29.51 6.08
CA ALA A 38 1.99 28.93 6.72
C ALA A 38 1.55 27.76 7.60
N ALA A 39 2.17 26.60 7.41
CA ALA A 39 2.10 25.51 8.36
C ALA A 39 2.71 26.01 9.69
N GLU A 40 1.86 26.27 10.67
CA GLU A 40 2.26 26.40 12.07
C GLU A 40 2.65 25.02 12.59
N ASP A 41 3.91 24.63 12.38
CA ASP A 41 4.56 23.55 13.16
C ASP A 41 6.06 23.82 13.26
N LEU A 42 6.41 25.06 13.65
CA LEU A 42 7.70 25.30 14.28
C LEU A 42 7.63 24.66 15.68
N PRO A 43 8.54 23.73 16.04
CA PRO A 43 8.62 23.23 17.40
C PRO A 43 8.77 24.42 18.37
N PRO A 44 8.21 24.34 19.59
CA PRO A 44 8.39 25.40 20.58
C PRO A 44 9.88 25.66 20.78
N PRO A 45 10.29 26.94 20.97
CA PRO A 45 11.70 27.25 21.21
C PRO A 45 12.21 26.42 22.38
N LEU A 46 13.40 25.84 22.21
CA LEU A 46 14.10 25.09 23.25
C LEU A 46 14.06 25.92 24.55
N PRO A 47 13.78 25.31 25.71
CA PRO A 47 13.95 26.01 26.98
C PRO A 47 15.37 26.58 27.03
N GLU A 48 15.51 27.82 27.51
CA GLU A 48 16.82 28.47 27.62
C GLU A 48 17.83 27.51 28.29
N PRO A 49 19.09 27.48 27.82
CA PRO A 49 20.09 26.62 28.42
C PRO A 49 20.18 27.00 29.89
N GLU A 50 19.82 26.07 30.79
CA GLU A 50 20.38 26.09 32.14
C GLU A 50 21.90 26.28 31.96
N ASP A 51 22.54 27.13 32.77
CA ASP A 51 23.98 27.39 32.79
C ASP A 51 24.75 26.08 33.03
N VAL A 52 24.86 25.26 31.99
CA VAL A 52 25.59 24.01 31.94
C VAL A 52 26.92 24.38 31.29
N PRO A 53 28.05 24.26 32.00
CA PRO A 53 29.36 24.49 31.40
C PRO A 53 29.54 23.62 30.14
N PRO A 54 30.35 24.08 29.17
CA PRO A 54 30.58 23.34 27.93
C PRO A 54 31.08 21.93 28.24
N PRO A 55 30.84 20.95 27.34
CA PRO A 55 31.29 19.60 27.60
C PRO A 55 32.76 19.52 27.93
N GLU A 56 33.10 18.77 28.99
CA GLU A 56 34.48 18.37 29.17
C GLU A 56 34.84 17.47 27.98
N PRO A 57 35.97 17.73 27.31
CA PRO A 57 36.41 16.92 26.19
C PRO A 57 36.65 15.48 26.63
N SER A 58 36.44 14.55 25.71
CA SER A 58 36.72 13.14 25.93
C SER A 58 38.22 12.94 26.22
N THR A 59 38.49 11.92 27.02
CA THR A 59 39.87 11.51 27.30
C THR A 59 40.30 10.45 26.28
N PRO A 60 41.60 10.31 25.98
CA PRO A 60 42.09 9.25 25.08
C PRO A 60 41.69 7.83 25.49
N GLU A 61 41.41 7.61 26.77
CA GLU A 61 40.88 6.35 27.29
C GLU A 61 39.41 6.16 26.93
N GLN A 62 38.59 7.22 27.05
CA GLN A 62 37.20 7.21 26.59
C GLN A 62 37.12 7.03 25.08
N ASP A 63 37.98 7.67 24.29
CA ASP A 63 37.96 7.54 22.82
C ASP A 63 38.25 6.10 22.39
N ARG A 64 39.22 5.44 23.04
CA ARG A 64 39.52 4.03 22.79
C ARG A 64 38.37 3.12 23.19
N ALA A 65 37.76 3.37 24.35
CA ALA A 65 36.61 2.61 24.79
C ALA A 65 35.40 2.79 23.85
N SER A 66 35.19 4.00 23.34
CA SER A 66 34.18 4.29 22.34
C SER A 66 34.41 3.51 21.05
N ALA A 67 35.64 3.50 20.51
CA ALA A 67 35.98 2.72 19.32
C ALA A 67 35.76 1.21 19.54
N GLU A 68 36.15 0.69 20.70
CA GLU A 68 35.94 -0.73 21.03
C GLU A 68 34.45 -1.09 21.17
N LEU A 69 33.62 -0.20 21.73
CA LEU A 69 32.17 -0.39 21.77
C LEU A 69 31.52 -0.39 20.38
N ILE A 70 32.00 0.51 19.51
CA ILE A 70 31.53 0.62 18.11
C ILE A 70 31.88 -0.65 17.33
N GLU A 71 33.09 -1.19 17.47
CA GLU A 71 33.47 -2.43 16.81
C GLU A 71 32.71 -3.63 17.38
N ARG A 72 32.56 -3.70 18.71
CA ARG A 72 31.91 -4.81 19.41
C ARG A 72 30.45 -4.99 19.03
N TYR A 73 29.71 -3.89 18.89
CA TYR A 73 28.26 -3.92 18.65
C TYR A 73 27.89 -3.54 17.21
N ALA A 74 28.83 -3.61 16.26
CA ALA A 74 28.58 -3.27 14.87
C ALA A 74 27.42 -4.10 14.29
N PRO A 75 26.43 -3.49 13.61
CA PRO A 75 25.26 -4.21 13.14
C PRO A 75 25.57 -5.12 11.95
N VAL A 76 24.81 -6.21 11.85
CA VAL A 76 24.73 -7.01 10.63
C VAL A 76 23.53 -6.49 9.82
N VAL A 77 23.79 -5.95 8.64
CA VAL A 77 22.74 -5.35 7.79
C VAL A 77 22.28 -6.36 6.74
N ARG A 78 20.97 -6.68 6.74
CA ARG A 78 20.33 -7.57 5.76
C ARG A 78 19.28 -6.82 4.96
N ILE A 79 19.56 -6.60 3.68
CA ILE A 79 18.66 -5.89 2.76
C ILE A 79 17.91 -6.87 1.85
N ARG A 80 16.76 -6.48 1.29
CA ARG A 80 16.07 -7.30 0.27
C ARG A 80 16.98 -7.52 -0.93
N GLU A 81 17.15 -8.78 -1.35
CA GLU A 81 17.99 -9.11 -2.49
C GLU A 81 17.41 -8.55 -3.80
N GLN A 82 18.22 -7.80 -4.53
CA GLN A 82 17.89 -7.34 -5.88
C GLN A 82 18.68 -8.13 -6.93
N LEU A 83 17.98 -8.98 -7.71
CA LEU A 83 18.62 -9.88 -8.69
C LEU A 83 18.88 -9.21 -10.05
N GLU A 84 18.04 -8.24 -10.43
CA GLU A 84 18.12 -7.54 -11.71
C GLU A 84 18.16 -6.03 -11.45
N ALA A 85 19.01 -5.32 -12.18
CA ALA A 85 19.08 -3.86 -12.08
C ALA A 85 17.71 -3.25 -12.43
N CYS A 86 17.28 -2.24 -11.67
CA CYS A 86 15.96 -1.62 -11.78
C CYS A 86 14.80 -2.62 -11.55
N GLY A 87 15.06 -3.73 -10.85
CA GLY A 87 14.11 -4.77 -10.51
C GLY A 87 13.63 -4.69 -9.07
N ASP A 88 12.85 -5.68 -8.65
CA ASP A 88 12.38 -5.85 -7.26
C ASP A 88 13.54 -6.13 -6.31
N GLY A 89 13.53 -5.53 -5.12
CA GLY A 89 14.59 -5.63 -4.11
C GLY A 89 15.32 -4.30 -3.92
N GLU A 90 16.12 -4.18 -2.86
CA GLU A 90 16.75 -2.92 -2.47
C GLU A 90 17.96 -2.57 -3.37
N PRO A 91 17.91 -1.50 -4.19
CA PRO A 91 19.04 -1.11 -5.04
C PRO A 91 20.09 -0.24 -4.33
N TYR A 92 19.75 0.44 -3.24
CA TYR A 92 20.59 1.41 -2.55
C TYR A 92 21.24 0.79 -1.31
N LEU A 93 22.58 0.75 -1.33
CA LEU A 93 23.37 0.34 -0.17
C LEU A 93 23.68 1.57 0.70
N PRO A 94 23.92 1.41 2.01
CA PRO A 94 24.46 2.50 2.81
C PRO A 94 25.88 2.80 2.32
N VAL A 95 26.12 4.01 1.82
CA VAL A 95 27.40 4.39 1.20
C VAL A 95 28.21 5.28 2.13
N ASP A 96 29.53 5.30 1.91
CA ASP A 96 30.39 6.34 2.45
C ASP A 96 29.97 7.71 1.87
N VAL A 97 29.77 8.71 2.72
CA VAL A 97 29.50 10.09 2.35
C VAL A 97 30.56 10.66 1.41
N ASP A 98 31.80 10.20 1.50
CA ASP A 98 32.90 10.68 0.65
C ASP A 98 32.62 10.45 -0.84
N VAL A 99 31.79 9.46 -1.21
CA VAL A 99 31.46 9.20 -2.62
C VAL A 99 30.62 10.29 -3.27
N VAL A 100 29.91 11.10 -2.47
CA VAL A 100 29.12 12.25 -2.92
C VAL A 100 29.87 13.58 -2.77
N MET A 101 31.05 13.58 -2.13
CA MET A 101 31.93 14.75 -2.02
C MET A 101 32.84 14.84 -3.25
N ASP A 102 33.20 16.06 -3.67
CA ASP A 102 34.03 16.33 -4.86
C ASP A 102 33.54 15.62 -6.15
N ASN A 103 32.26 15.26 -6.18
CA ASN A 103 31.63 14.52 -7.26
C ASN A 103 30.98 15.49 -8.26
N ASP A 104 31.35 15.40 -9.54
CA ASP A 104 30.87 16.31 -10.59
C ASP A 104 29.39 16.14 -10.96
N GLY A 105 28.74 15.09 -10.43
CA GLY A 105 27.30 14.90 -10.46
C GLY A 105 26.54 15.64 -9.37
N VAL A 106 27.20 16.12 -8.31
CA VAL A 106 26.57 16.77 -7.16
C VAL A 106 26.72 18.28 -7.24
N ALA A 107 25.63 19.02 -7.02
CA ALA A 107 25.63 20.47 -7.01
C ALA A 107 25.24 21.04 -5.64
N LEU A 108 26.00 22.01 -5.15
CA LEU A 108 25.61 22.81 -3.99
C LEU A 108 24.73 23.97 -4.47
N ARG A 109 23.49 24.02 -3.98
CA ARG A 109 22.52 25.06 -4.34
C ARG A 109 21.99 25.79 -3.11
N GLY A 110 21.75 27.10 -3.25
CA GLY A 110 21.17 27.95 -2.22
C GLY A 110 21.95 29.27 -1.97
N PRO A 111 21.42 30.15 -1.10
CA PRO A 111 20.03 30.15 -0.68
C PRO A 111 19.15 30.54 -1.88
N TRP A 112 17.89 30.09 -1.91
CA TRP A 112 17.06 30.07 -3.11
C TRP A 112 16.77 31.48 -3.68
N THR A 113 17.48 31.83 -4.76
CA THR A 113 17.27 33.03 -5.57
C THR A 113 17.17 32.65 -7.05
N GLN A 114 17.11 33.63 -7.98
CA GLN A 114 17.06 33.32 -9.42
C GLN A 114 18.32 32.61 -9.95
N ASN A 115 19.46 32.73 -9.26
CA ASN A 115 20.69 31.99 -9.54
C ASN A 115 21.10 31.28 -8.24
N ASP A 116 20.61 30.06 -8.06
CA ASP A 116 20.79 29.27 -6.84
C ASP A 116 21.98 28.29 -6.90
N LEU A 117 22.55 28.01 -8.08
CA LEU A 117 23.76 27.19 -8.19
C LEU A 117 24.97 27.92 -7.62
N VAL A 118 25.56 27.37 -6.56
CA VAL A 118 26.76 27.89 -5.90
C VAL A 118 28.01 27.27 -6.50
N GLU A 119 28.03 25.94 -6.56
CA GLU A 119 29.19 25.13 -6.94
C GLU A 119 28.76 23.74 -7.41
N ILE A 120 29.58 23.10 -8.23
CA ILE A 120 29.47 21.69 -8.63
C ILE A 120 30.68 20.98 -8.03
N ALA A 121 30.52 19.74 -7.57
CA ALA A 121 31.53 18.99 -6.83
C ALA A 121 31.99 19.73 -5.56
N PRO A 122 31.07 20.06 -4.62
CA PRO A 122 31.48 20.67 -3.36
C PRO A 122 32.33 19.70 -2.54
N SER A 123 33.40 20.21 -1.92
CA SER A 123 34.20 19.43 -0.98
C SER A 123 33.52 19.33 0.39
N GLU A 124 33.93 18.36 1.20
CA GLU A 124 33.42 18.21 2.57
C GLU A 124 33.71 19.43 3.45
N GLU A 125 34.89 20.05 3.32
CA GLU A 125 35.25 21.23 4.11
C GLU A 125 34.43 22.44 3.69
N ARG A 126 34.05 22.50 2.40
CA ARG A 126 33.19 23.57 1.89
C ARG A 126 31.82 23.52 2.53
N ILE A 127 31.23 22.34 2.64
CA ILE A 127 29.88 22.18 3.22
C ILE A 127 29.90 22.21 4.75
N GLY A 128 31.02 21.79 5.34
CA GLY A 128 31.27 21.80 6.78
C GLY A 128 31.31 23.19 7.43
N THR A 129 31.30 24.28 6.64
CA THR A 129 31.30 25.65 7.17
C THR A 129 29.99 26.09 7.84
N GLY A 130 28.96 25.23 7.84
CA GLY A 130 27.59 25.59 8.19
C GLY A 130 26.91 26.32 7.02
N LEU A 131 25.88 25.70 6.44
CA LEU A 131 25.17 26.18 5.26
C LEU A 131 23.66 25.94 5.39
N LEU A 132 23.07 26.59 6.39
CA LEU A 132 21.62 26.54 6.60
C LEU A 132 20.85 27.01 5.34
N GLU A 133 19.78 26.29 4.99
CA GLU A 133 18.93 26.49 3.79
C GLU A 133 19.56 26.12 2.43
N TYR A 134 20.79 25.61 2.40
CA TYR A 134 21.41 25.07 1.18
C TYR A 134 21.09 23.59 1.00
N HIS A 135 21.26 23.11 -0.23
CA HIS A 135 20.94 21.75 -0.66
C HIS A 135 22.09 21.15 -1.46
N LEU A 136 22.33 19.86 -1.24
CA LEU A 136 23.16 19.02 -2.13
C LEU A 136 22.24 18.36 -3.15
N ASP A 137 22.16 18.93 -4.34
CA ASP A 137 21.33 18.47 -5.46
C ASP A 137 22.06 17.33 -6.19
N PHE A 138 21.47 16.14 -6.21
CA PHE A 138 22.02 14.94 -6.85
C PHE A 138 21.57 14.83 -8.32
N PRO A 139 22.25 14.05 -9.18
CA PRO A 139 21.97 14.10 -10.60
C PRO A 139 20.70 13.31 -10.94
N GLY A 140 19.61 14.02 -11.23
CA GLY A 140 18.37 13.36 -11.67
C GLY A 140 17.13 14.25 -11.63
N ASP A 141 15.98 13.58 -11.50
CA ASP A 141 14.69 14.16 -11.15
C ASP A 141 14.15 13.30 -10.00
N ALA A 142 14.25 13.80 -8.76
CA ALA A 142 13.91 13.00 -7.59
C ALA A 142 12.45 12.62 -7.59
N LEU A 143 11.59 13.41 -8.22
CA LEU A 143 10.20 13.05 -8.34
C LEU A 143 9.99 12.01 -9.42
N ASN A 144 10.86 11.84 -10.42
CA ASN A 144 10.76 10.86 -11.52
C ASN A 144 12.06 10.04 -11.69
N PRO A 145 12.44 9.23 -10.70
CA PRO A 145 13.78 8.66 -10.61
C PRO A 145 14.13 7.70 -11.76
N GLY A 146 13.14 6.98 -12.29
CA GLY A 146 13.38 5.90 -13.24
C GLY A 146 14.38 4.91 -12.64
N CYS A 147 15.51 4.69 -13.33
CA CYS A 147 16.63 3.92 -12.78
C CYS A 147 17.92 4.77 -12.70
N GLY A 148 17.77 6.10 -12.71
CA GLY A 148 18.91 7.03 -12.73
C GLY A 148 19.70 6.98 -11.43
N TYR A 149 19.02 7.10 -10.29
CA TYR A 149 19.67 7.09 -8.97
C TYR A 149 20.31 5.75 -8.64
N GLU A 150 19.68 4.61 -8.97
CA GLU A 150 20.31 3.28 -8.79
C GLU A 150 21.63 3.19 -9.58
N GLN A 151 21.60 3.56 -10.86
CA GLN A 151 22.80 3.49 -11.71
C GLN A 151 23.90 4.41 -11.20
N TRP A 152 23.53 5.62 -10.79
CA TRP A 152 24.47 6.59 -10.24
C TRP A 152 25.03 6.13 -8.89
N SER A 153 24.19 5.62 -7.98
CA SER A 153 24.59 5.06 -6.68
C SER A 153 25.65 3.97 -6.84
N ARG A 154 25.42 3.02 -7.75
CA ARG A 154 26.38 1.94 -8.05
C ARG A 154 27.66 2.43 -8.69
N GLN A 155 27.57 3.49 -9.50
CA GLN A 155 28.74 4.08 -10.14
C GLN A 155 29.64 4.78 -9.12
N ILE A 156 29.06 5.56 -8.20
CA ILE A 156 29.85 6.35 -7.24
C ILE A 156 30.38 5.49 -6.09
N SER A 157 29.71 4.39 -5.76
CA SER A 157 30.17 3.40 -4.77
C SER A 157 31.01 2.26 -5.36
N GLU A 158 31.39 2.33 -6.65
CA GLU A 158 32.20 1.29 -7.27
C GLU A 158 33.57 1.17 -6.56
N GLY A 159 33.80 0.04 -5.91
CA GLY A 159 35.05 -0.24 -5.20
C GLY A 159 35.09 0.25 -3.75
N THR A 160 33.99 0.77 -3.21
CA THR A 160 33.83 1.06 -1.77
C THR A 160 33.06 -0.07 -1.09
N ALA A 161 33.25 -0.22 0.23
CA ALA A 161 32.37 -1.05 1.05
C ALA A 161 31.12 -0.26 1.45
N PRO A 162 29.98 -0.92 1.74
CA PRO A 162 28.89 -0.27 2.45
C PRO A 162 29.35 0.21 3.82
N THR A 163 28.91 1.39 4.27
CA THR A 163 29.48 2.06 5.46
C THR A 163 28.44 2.32 6.55
N ALA A 164 28.82 2.06 7.80
CA ALA A 164 28.07 2.42 9.00
C ALA A 164 28.89 3.36 9.89
N TYR A 165 28.36 4.54 10.22
CA TYR A 165 29.05 5.50 11.07
C TYR A 165 28.68 5.28 12.55
N GLY A 166 29.62 4.74 13.31
CA GLY A 166 29.48 4.47 14.74
C GLY A 166 29.80 5.69 15.60
N ARG A 167 28.98 5.96 16.62
CA ARG A 167 29.24 7.04 17.60
C ARG A 167 28.82 6.63 19.00
N VAL A 168 29.67 6.90 19.99
CA VAL A 168 29.35 6.73 21.41
C VAL A 168 29.16 8.09 22.07
N VAL A 169 28.07 8.26 22.81
CA VAL A 169 27.73 9.54 23.41
C VAL A 169 26.97 9.37 24.73
N THR A 170 27.22 10.28 25.67
CA THR A 170 26.44 10.41 26.92
C THR A 170 25.60 11.68 26.88
N GLU A 171 24.50 11.69 27.64
CA GLU A 171 23.63 12.87 27.76
C GLU A 171 23.65 13.38 29.20
N ARG A 172 24.18 14.59 29.46
CA ARG A 172 24.30 15.13 30.84
C ARG A 172 23.00 15.15 31.63
N ALA A 173 21.88 15.42 30.96
CA ALA A 173 20.54 15.45 31.57
C ALA A 173 20.01 14.05 31.92
N ARG A 174 20.73 12.99 31.54
CA ARG A 174 20.45 11.57 31.75
C ARG A 174 21.75 10.82 32.11
N PRO A 175 22.36 11.14 33.27
CA PRO A 175 23.59 10.48 33.69
C PRO A 175 23.38 8.98 33.91
N GLY A 176 24.44 8.19 33.76
CA GLY A 176 24.37 6.73 33.94
C GLY A 176 23.84 5.97 32.71
N LYS A 177 23.76 6.63 31.55
CA LYS A 177 23.43 6.00 30.28
C LYS A 177 24.42 6.43 29.19
N VAL A 178 24.86 5.44 28.42
CA VAL A 178 25.65 5.60 27.20
C VAL A 178 24.79 5.17 26.01
N ALA A 179 24.76 5.97 24.95
CA ALA A 179 24.18 5.60 23.67
C ALA A 179 25.30 5.23 22.69
N VAL A 180 25.19 4.05 22.07
CA VAL A 180 26.01 3.63 20.92
C VAL A 180 25.12 3.70 19.68
N GLN A 181 25.46 4.58 18.75
CA GLN A 181 24.67 4.88 17.55
C GLN A 181 25.39 4.35 16.31
N TYR A 182 24.65 3.81 15.35
CA TYR A 182 25.14 3.49 14.01
C TYR A 182 24.26 4.21 13.01
N TRP A 183 24.85 5.06 12.16
CA TRP A 183 24.17 5.85 11.15
C TRP A 183 24.47 5.31 9.76
N PHE A 184 23.44 5.32 8.90
CA PHE A 184 23.49 4.85 7.53
C PHE A 184 23.07 5.96 6.59
N PHE A 185 23.84 6.19 5.53
CA PHE A 185 23.52 7.16 4.50
C PHE A 185 23.17 6.46 3.19
N TYR A 186 21.97 6.72 2.67
CA TYR A 186 21.56 6.24 1.36
C TYR A 186 21.44 7.44 0.41
N VAL A 187 21.80 7.24 -0.86
CA VAL A 187 21.80 8.35 -1.82
C VAL A 187 20.39 8.77 -2.24
N TYR A 188 19.39 7.91 -2.07
CA TYR A 188 18.04 8.16 -2.52
C TYR A 188 17.02 7.29 -1.78
N ASN A 189 15.90 7.88 -1.35
CA ASN A 189 14.74 7.21 -0.76
C ASN A 189 13.67 6.99 -1.84
N ASP A 190 13.53 5.75 -2.31
CA ASP A 190 12.54 5.31 -3.32
C ASP A 190 11.26 4.76 -2.69
N PHE A 191 10.71 5.49 -1.73
CA PHE A 191 9.44 5.17 -1.08
C PHE A 191 8.30 6.14 -1.50
N ASN A 192 7.16 6.08 -0.83
CA ASN A 192 6.02 6.97 -1.12
C ASN A 192 6.35 8.47 -0.93
N ASN A 193 7.45 8.81 -0.27
CA ASN A 193 7.99 10.15 -0.05
C ASN A 193 9.32 10.37 -0.81
N LEU A 194 9.38 10.05 -2.10
CA LEU A 194 10.57 10.22 -2.96
C LEU A 194 11.45 11.44 -2.62
N HIS A 195 12.69 11.22 -2.21
CA HIS A 195 13.66 12.28 -2.01
C HIS A 195 15.09 11.78 -2.17
N GLU A 196 15.96 12.68 -2.64
CA GLU A 196 17.40 12.49 -2.62
C GLU A 196 17.94 12.54 -1.20
N GLY A 197 18.96 11.73 -0.94
CA GLY A 197 19.60 11.58 0.37
C GLY A 197 18.67 10.94 1.40
N ASP A 198 19.22 10.06 2.23
CA ASP A 198 18.49 9.49 3.35
C ASP A 198 19.40 9.11 4.50
N TRP A 199 18.94 9.35 5.73
CA TRP A 199 19.73 9.16 6.95
C TRP A 199 18.93 8.39 7.98
N GLU A 200 19.32 7.13 8.17
CA GLU A 200 18.71 6.17 9.09
C GLU A 200 19.72 5.72 10.16
N MET A 201 19.25 5.09 11.23
CA MET A 201 20.13 4.67 12.33
C MET A 201 19.57 3.51 13.17
N ILE A 202 20.48 2.81 13.86
CA ILE A 202 20.14 2.02 15.06
C ILE A 202 20.89 2.56 16.29
N GLN A 203 20.32 2.39 17.48
CA GLN A 203 20.91 2.90 18.72
C GLN A 203 20.75 1.90 19.86
N LEU A 204 21.86 1.57 20.52
CA LEU A 204 21.90 0.77 21.74
C LEU A 204 22.02 1.69 22.94
N ILE A 205 21.36 1.33 24.05
CA ILE A 205 21.47 2.01 25.34
C ILE A 205 22.19 1.07 26.31
N ILE A 206 23.28 1.53 26.91
CA ILE A 206 24.02 0.81 27.95
C ILE A 206 23.89 1.60 29.26
N ASP A 207 23.52 0.92 30.35
CA ASP A 207 23.39 1.53 31.68
C ASP A 207 24.78 1.67 32.34
N ALA A 208 25.54 2.66 31.88
CA ALA A 208 26.87 2.98 32.35
C ALA A 208 27.10 4.50 32.43
N PRO A 209 27.94 4.99 33.36
CA PRO A 209 28.24 6.42 33.48
C PRO A 209 29.05 7.00 32.30
N ASP A 210 29.86 6.18 31.63
CA ASP A 210 30.75 6.56 30.54
C ASP A 210 31.14 5.36 29.67
N ALA A 211 31.85 5.62 28.57
CA ALA A 211 32.26 4.60 27.60
C ALA A 211 33.18 3.51 28.21
N VAL A 212 34.03 3.87 29.18
CA VAL A 212 34.96 2.90 29.80
C VAL A 212 34.17 1.91 30.64
N ALA A 213 33.26 2.38 31.50
CA ALA A 213 32.39 1.53 32.29
C ALA A 213 31.42 0.72 31.43
N ALA A 214 31.04 1.22 30.25
CA ALA A 214 30.18 0.50 29.31
C ALA A 214 30.85 -0.73 28.68
N LEU A 215 32.19 -0.83 28.66
CA LEU A 215 32.89 -2.02 28.17
C LEU A 215 32.63 -3.26 29.03
N ASP A 216 32.26 -3.07 30.30
CA ASP A 216 31.97 -4.14 31.27
C ASP A 216 30.46 -4.39 31.43
N ALA A 217 29.62 -3.78 30.60
CA ALA A 217 28.17 -3.89 30.65
C ALA A 217 27.57 -4.30 29.29
N GLU A 218 26.48 -5.05 29.35
CA GLU A 218 25.64 -5.33 28.18
C GLU A 218 24.66 -4.17 27.94
N PRO A 219 24.19 -3.97 26.70
CA PRO A 219 23.10 -3.06 26.41
C PRO A 219 21.85 -3.46 27.21
N SER A 220 21.05 -2.50 27.63
CA SER A 220 19.74 -2.75 28.22
C SER A 220 18.61 -2.73 27.19
N SER A 221 18.77 -1.97 26.11
CA SER A 221 17.80 -1.93 25.02
C SER A 221 18.44 -1.45 23.72
N VAL A 222 17.77 -1.74 22.61
CA VAL A 222 18.12 -1.27 21.27
C VAL A 222 16.89 -0.68 20.60
N GLY A 223 17.09 0.37 19.80
CA GLY A 223 16.05 1.05 19.05
C GLY A 223 16.42 1.19 17.57
N TYR A 224 15.52 0.77 16.69
CA TYR A 224 15.71 0.81 15.24
C TYR A 224 14.87 1.92 14.64
N SER A 225 15.49 2.87 13.92
CA SER A 225 14.78 4.02 13.36
C SER A 225 13.74 3.60 12.33
N GLN A 226 12.57 4.20 12.42
CA GLN A 226 11.46 4.01 11.50
C GLN A 226 10.82 5.37 11.30
N HIS A 227 11.13 6.00 10.17
CA HIS A 227 10.59 7.29 9.81
C HIS A 227 10.90 8.33 10.91
N SER A 228 9.87 8.95 11.50
CA SER A 228 10.01 9.93 12.57
C SER A 228 10.19 9.35 13.99
N SER A 229 10.44 8.04 14.12
CA SER A 229 10.36 7.30 15.39
C SER A 229 11.28 6.08 15.38
N ALA A 230 11.12 5.17 16.35
CA ALA A 230 11.85 3.91 16.37
C ALA A 230 11.02 2.79 17.04
N GLU A 231 11.36 1.54 16.77
CA GLU A 231 10.89 0.38 17.53
C GLU A 231 11.97 -0.08 18.52
N ARG A 232 11.55 -0.44 19.74
CA ARG A 232 12.41 -0.91 20.82
C ARG A 232 12.40 -2.43 20.92
N ALA A 233 13.55 -2.99 21.26
CA ALA A 233 13.68 -4.30 21.87
C ALA A 233 14.52 -4.19 23.15
N GLU A 234 14.20 -4.98 24.18
CA GLU A 234 15.13 -5.21 25.28
C GLU A 234 16.31 -6.06 24.78
N TRP A 235 17.48 -5.93 25.40
CA TRP A 235 18.60 -6.79 25.02
C TRP A 235 18.30 -8.25 25.38
N GLY A 236 18.37 -9.14 24.39
CA GLY A 236 17.97 -10.55 24.51
C GLY A 236 16.47 -10.83 24.34
N ASP A 237 15.68 -9.85 23.88
CA ASP A 237 14.28 -10.07 23.45
C ASP A 237 14.21 -11.10 22.29
N ASP A 238 13.14 -11.89 22.23
CA ASP A 238 12.93 -12.95 21.23
C ASP A 238 12.93 -12.39 19.79
N LYS A 239 12.51 -11.13 19.61
CA LYS A 239 12.53 -10.49 18.28
C LYS A 239 13.90 -9.92 17.89
N LEU A 240 14.83 -9.77 18.84
CA LEU A 240 16.16 -9.23 18.61
C LEU A 240 17.12 -10.37 18.23
N GLU A 241 17.41 -10.48 16.94
CA GLU A 241 18.45 -11.39 16.46
C GLU A 241 19.85 -10.79 16.72
N ILE A 242 20.73 -11.57 17.36
CA ILE A 242 22.10 -11.18 17.68
C ILE A 242 23.06 -12.24 17.15
N VAL A 243 23.93 -11.84 16.22
CA VAL A 243 25.01 -12.68 15.68
C VAL A 243 26.22 -12.60 16.60
N ASP A 244 26.85 -13.74 16.86
CA ASP A 244 28.04 -13.89 17.71
C ASP A 244 27.92 -13.30 19.13
N GLY A 245 26.69 -13.07 19.59
CA GLY A 245 26.37 -12.54 20.92
C GLY A 245 26.52 -11.03 21.08
N THR A 246 26.99 -10.30 20.07
CA THR A 246 27.18 -8.84 20.14
C THR A 246 26.68 -8.05 18.94
N HIS A 247 26.48 -8.68 17.77
CA HIS A 247 26.13 -7.96 16.54
C HIS A 247 24.61 -8.00 16.28
N PRO A 248 23.86 -6.92 16.51
CA PRO A 248 22.43 -6.90 16.26
C PRO A 248 22.15 -6.95 14.75
N VAL A 249 21.21 -7.81 14.34
CA VAL A 249 20.78 -7.88 12.93
C VAL A 249 19.72 -6.82 12.67
N VAL A 250 19.88 -6.09 11.58
CA VAL A 250 18.93 -5.06 11.13
C VAL A 250 18.44 -5.37 9.72
N TYR A 251 17.14 -5.19 9.51
CA TYR A 251 16.48 -5.32 8.21
C TYR A 251 15.97 -3.95 7.75
N PRO A 252 16.76 -3.17 6.98
CA PRO A 252 16.28 -1.96 6.32
C PRO A 252 15.20 -2.30 5.30
N ALA A 253 14.11 -1.53 5.29
CA ALA A 253 13.03 -1.69 4.34
C ALA A 253 13.39 -1.14 2.97
N GLU A 254 12.89 -1.81 1.93
CA GLU A 254 13.10 -1.42 0.54
C GLU A 254 12.60 0.01 0.27
N GLY A 255 13.49 0.85 -0.24
CA GLY A 255 13.25 2.21 -0.68
C GLY A 255 13.10 3.23 0.45
N SER A 256 12.54 2.86 1.61
CA SER A 256 12.37 3.77 2.77
C SER A 256 13.51 3.70 3.78
N HIS A 257 14.29 2.62 3.75
CA HIS A 257 15.38 2.29 4.65
C HIS A 257 15.03 2.27 6.15
N ALA A 258 13.74 2.35 6.49
CA ALA A 258 13.26 2.17 7.86
C ALA A 258 13.72 0.81 8.39
N ASN A 259 14.27 0.79 9.59
CA ASN A 259 14.93 -0.36 10.18
C ASN A 259 13.96 -1.24 11.00
N PHE A 260 13.98 -2.54 10.75
CA PHE A 260 13.13 -3.52 11.44
C PHE A 260 13.93 -4.68 12.03
N PHE A 261 13.36 -5.30 13.06
CA PHE A 261 13.97 -6.43 13.78
C PHE A 261 13.85 -7.77 13.04
N SER A 262 12.91 -7.88 12.11
CA SER A 262 12.64 -9.14 11.40
C SER A 262 12.06 -8.88 10.02
N PRO A 263 12.15 -9.88 9.11
CA PRO A 263 11.57 -9.75 7.78
C PRO A 263 10.04 -9.75 7.81
N GLY A 264 9.46 -8.85 7.02
CA GLY A 264 8.03 -8.70 6.93
C GLY A 264 7.59 -7.46 6.16
N LEU A 265 6.29 -7.37 5.93
CA LEU A 265 5.65 -6.15 5.43
C LEU A 265 5.06 -5.41 6.63
N TYR A 266 5.46 -4.17 6.84
CA TYR A 266 5.08 -3.34 7.98
C TYR A 266 4.25 -2.15 7.54
N LEU A 267 3.31 -1.69 8.37
CA LEU A 267 2.58 -0.46 8.08
C LEU A 267 3.37 0.76 8.52
N GLY A 268 3.76 1.58 7.54
CA GLY A 268 4.29 2.93 7.76
C GLY A 268 3.15 3.86 8.19
N ALA A 269 3.10 4.16 9.49
CA ALA A 269 2.01 4.92 10.12
C ALA A 269 2.39 6.36 10.52
N SER A 270 3.28 7.02 9.78
CA SER A 270 3.65 8.40 10.10
C SER A 270 3.14 9.39 9.05
N SER A 271 2.47 10.46 9.51
CA SER A 271 2.08 11.59 8.65
C SER A 271 3.28 12.46 8.23
N ALA A 272 4.45 12.26 8.84
CA ALA A 272 5.66 13.05 8.62
C ALA A 272 6.56 12.49 7.50
N ALA A 273 6.54 11.17 7.27
CA ALA A 273 7.40 10.49 6.28
C ALA A 273 6.61 9.82 5.13
N GLY A 274 5.30 10.04 5.07
CA GLY A 274 4.42 9.36 4.12
C GLY A 274 3.77 8.12 4.72
N VAL A 275 2.49 7.93 4.40
CA VAL A 275 1.79 6.69 4.70
C VAL A 275 2.23 5.63 3.69
N GLY A 276 2.35 4.37 4.09
CA GLY A 276 2.78 3.31 3.19
C GLY A 276 2.96 1.97 3.87
N CYS A 277 3.59 1.02 3.18
CA CYS A 277 3.97 -0.25 3.76
C CYS A 277 5.46 -0.49 3.48
N ASP A 278 6.24 -0.58 4.55
CA ASP A 278 7.68 -0.83 4.52
C ASP A 278 7.92 -2.33 4.31
N ASP A 279 8.69 -2.69 3.28
CA ASP A 279 8.91 -4.09 2.90
C ASP A 279 10.34 -4.55 3.23
N THR A 280 10.44 -5.51 4.13
CA THR A 280 11.71 -6.18 4.50
C THR A 280 11.63 -7.69 4.21
N THR A 281 10.68 -8.13 3.38
CA THR A 281 10.49 -9.55 3.07
C THR A 281 11.68 -10.12 2.31
N GLY A 282 12.03 -11.38 2.57
CA GLY A 282 13.15 -12.01 1.89
C GLY A 282 12.88 -12.35 0.42
N PRO A 283 13.90 -12.85 -0.30
CA PRO A 283 15.23 -13.21 0.20
C PRO A 283 16.10 -11.98 0.55
N HIS A 284 17.13 -12.18 1.37
CA HIS A 284 18.04 -11.10 1.81
C HIS A 284 19.48 -11.31 1.37
N THR A 285 20.17 -10.19 1.16
CA THR A 285 21.62 -10.11 1.07
C THR A 285 22.17 -9.52 2.37
N GLU A 286 23.05 -10.27 3.05
CA GLU A 286 23.82 -9.76 4.17
C GLU A 286 25.01 -8.94 3.66
N LEU A 287 25.13 -7.70 4.13
CA LEU A 287 26.17 -6.76 3.70
C LEU A 287 27.44 -6.92 4.55
N ASP A 288 28.60 -6.85 3.90
CA ASP A 288 29.90 -6.71 4.56
C ASP A 288 30.16 -5.22 4.83
N THR A 289 29.59 -4.70 5.91
CA THR A 289 29.63 -3.26 6.25
C THR A 289 30.93 -2.87 6.95
N GLU A 290 31.61 -1.86 6.43
CA GLU A 290 32.71 -1.17 7.11
C GLU A 290 32.15 -0.23 8.18
N THR A 291 32.72 -0.27 9.39
CA THR A 291 32.27 0.55 10.52
C THR A 291 33.28 1.66 10.80
N GLU A 292 32.85 2.89 10.59
CA GLU A 292 33.65 4.10 10.78
C GLU A 292 33.36 4.74 12.15
N ALA A 293 34.39 4.89 12.98
CA ALA A 293 34.22 5.40 14.34
C ALA A 293 34.29 6.94 14.39
N VAL A 294 33.14 7.58 14.55
CA VAL A 294 33.01 9.04 14.67
C VAL A 294 33.36 9.49 16.10
N PRO A 295 34.30 10.42 16.28
CA PRO A 295 34.63 10.98 17.59
C PRO A 295 33.42 11.61 18.30
N THR A 296 33.40 11.57 19.63
CA THR A 296 32.31 12.15 20.42
C THR A 296 32.37 13.68 20.43
N ASP A 297 33.59 14.22 20.54
CA ASP A 297 33.86 15.65 20.66
C ASP A 297 33.68 16.40 19.35
N THR A 298 33.05 17.58 19.43
CA THR A 298 32.69 18.37 18.24
C THR A 298 33.88 18.83 17.42
N GLU A 299 34.95 19.26 18.06
CA GLU A 299 36.16 19.69 17.34
C GLU A 299 36.79 18.51 16.61
N ASP A 300 36.85 17.35 17.25
CA ASP A 300 37.49 16.15 16.70
C ASP A 300 36.67 15.52 15.58
N TYR A 301 35.34 15.40 15.73
CA TYR A 301 34.53 14.85 14.64
C TYR A 301 34.44 15.79 13.45
N LEU A 302 34.47 17.12 13.64
CA LEU A 302 34.50 18.06 12.51
C LEU A 302 35.86 18.08 11.81
N ALA A 303 36.93 17.72 12.52
CA ALA A 303 38.25 17.55 11.92
C ALA A 303 38.36 16.25 11.11
N GLY A 304 37.70 15.17 11.54
CA GLY A 304 37.71 13.87 10.86
C GLY A 304 36.62 13.69 9.81
N TYR A 305 35.45 14.31 10.01
CA TYR A 305 34.27 14.24 9.16
C TYR A 305 33.65 15.64 8.98
N PRO A 306 34.31 16.57 8.24
CA PRO A 306 33.85 17.94 8.04
C PRO A 306 32.40 18.08 7.58
N TRP A 307 31.90 17.14 6.78
CA TRP A 307 30.52 17.12 6.30
C TRP A 307 29.46 17.08 7.43
N LEU A 308 29.82 16.63 8.65
CA LEU A 308 28.92 16.70 9.82
C LEU A 308 28.62 18.15 10.24
N GLY A 309 29.41 19.12 9.79
CA GLY A 309 29.14 20.56 9.96
C GLY A 309 28.10 21.13 8.99
N PHE A 310 27.60 20.33 8.04
CA PHE A 310 26.61 20.78 7.07
C PHE A 310 25.20 20.91 7.69
N GLU A 311 24.74 22.15 7.83
CA GLU A 311 23.41 22.49 8.37
C GLU A 311 22.30 22.52 7.30
N GLY A 312 22.64 22.22 6.04
CA GLY A 312 21.70 22.20 4.94
C GLY A 312 20.96 20.87 4.79
N ARG A 313 20.47 20.62 3.58
CA ARG A 313 19.71 19.41 3.21
C ARG A 313 20.49 18.57 2.21
N TRP A 314 20.46 17.27 2.41
CA TRP A 314 21.01 16.26 1.53
C TRP A 314 19.93 15.95 0.51
N GLY A 315 20.09 16.37 -0.73
CA GLY A 315 19.08 16.25 -1.78
C GLY A 315 18.49 17.58 -2.26
N GLU A 316 17.92 17.55 -3.47
CA GLU A 316 17.29 18.70 -4.14
C GLU A 316 16.15 19.31 -3.32
N ARG A 317 15.83 20.57 -3.60
CA ARG A 317 14.72 21.23 -2.92
C ARG A 317 13.39 20.82 -3.54
N GLN A 318 12.55 20.24 -2.69
CA GLN A 318 11.15 19.96 -2.99
C GLN A 318 10.22 20.49 -1.88
N GLU A 319 8.92 20.29 -2.06
CA GLU A 319 7.91 20.62 -1.06
C GLU A 319 7.71 19.48 -0.06
N ALA A 320 7.48 19.85 1.21
CA ALA A 320 7.08 18.96 2.28
C ALA A 320 8.02 17.73 2.43
N PHE A 321 7.46 16.52 2.36
CA PHE A 321 8.15 15.26 2.62
C PHE A 321 8.98 14.73 1.44
N TYR A 322 8.90 15.37 0.26
CA TYR A 322 9.79 15.07 -0.88
C TYR A 322 11.14 15.81 -0.80
N ASN A 323 11.30 16.66 0.21
CA ASN A 323 12.46 17.52 0.35
C ASN A 323 13.61 16.75 1.01
N GLY A 324 14.83 16.91 0.49
CA GLY A 324 16.01 16.22 1.02
C GLY A 324 16.15 16.39 2.56
N PRO A 325 16.52 15.33 3.31
CA PRO A 325 16.61 15.39 4.76
C PRO A 325 17.80 16.23 5.23
N THR A 326 17.76 16.65 6.49
CA THR A 326 18.96 17.20 7.15
C THR A 326 19.87 16.07 7.62
N GLY A 327 21.17 16.37 7.75
CA GLY A 327 22.16 15.39 8.24
C GLY A 327 22.01 15.03 9.72
N PRO A 328 22.77 14.02 10.21
CA PRO A 328 22.69 13.51 11.58
C PRO A 328 22.82 14.60 12.65
N SER A 329 23.79 15.51 12.49
CA SER A 329 24.10 16.58 13.46
C SER A 329 22.93 17.54 13.73
N MET A 330 21.96 17.62 12.81
CA MET A 330 20.76 18.44 12.91
C MET A 330 19.57 17.72 13.55
N LYS A 331 19.71 16.44 13.90
CA LYS A 331 18.62 15.59 14.40
C LYS A 331 18.62 15.52 15.93
N THR A 332 17.43 15.30 16.52
CA THR A 332 17.28 15.15 17.98
C THR A 332 18.03 13.91 18.49
N GLN A 333 18.09 12.86 17.67
CA GLN A 333 18.85 11.64 17.87
C GLN A 333 20.33 11.93 18.14
N TRP A 334 20.92 12.92 17.47
CA TRP A 334 22.33 13.28 17.64
C TRP A 334 22.57 14.10 18.91
N ALA A 335 21.71 15.09 19.14
CA ALA A 335 21.86 16.07 20.22
C ALA A 335 21.32 15.58 21.59
N SER A 336 20.35 14.67 21.60
CA SER A 336 19.68 14.18 22.82
C SER A 336 19.21 12.73 22.67
N PRO A 337 20.15 11.79 22.47
CA PRO A 337 19.85 10.39 22.11
C PRO A 337 19.04 9.65 23.16
N ILE A 338 19.30 9.91 24.45
CA ILE A 338 18.62 9.22 25.55
C ILE A 338 17.18 9.74 25.66
N ARG A 339 16.98 11.06 25.66
CA ARG A 339 15.63 11.63 25.68
C ARG A 339 14.81 11.25 24.45
N TRP A 340 15.43 11.13 23.28
CA TRP A 340 14.75 10.60 22.09
C TRP A 340 14.27 9.16 22.33
N SER A 341 15.14 8.29 22.84
CA SER A 341 14.77 6.90 23.14
C SER A 341 13.60 6.78 24.13
N GLU A 342 13.58 7.61 25.18
CA GLU A 342 12.52 7.62 26.20
C GLU A 342 11.15 8.07 25.67
N ARG A 343 11.13 8.92 24.63
CA ARG A 343 9.91 9.58 24.15
C ARG A 343 9.33 9.02 22.86
N SER A 344 10.20 8.53 21.99
CA SER A 344 9.84 8.25 20.59
C SER A 344 9.86 6.77 20.24
N TRP A 345 10.45 5.92 21.08
CA TRP A 345 10.50 4.47 20.81
C TRP A 345 9.18 3.80 21.21
N ARG A 346 8.66 2.99 20.32
CA ARG A 346 7.47 2.13 20.53
C ARG A 346 7.91 0.70 20.81
N ASP A 347 7.05 -0.06 21.47
CA ASP A 347 7.38 -1.45 21.81
C ASP A 347 7.22 -2.40 20.62
N ASP A 348 6.31 -2.12 19.67
CA ASP A 348 6.05 -3.03 18.53
C ASP A 348 5.72 -2.28 17.23
N SER A 349 6.09 -2.90 16.11
CA SER A 349 5.63 -2.52 14.76
C SER A 349 4.43 -3.33 14.30
N ALA A 350 3.63 -2.72 13.43
CA ALA A 350 2.39 -3.30 12.96
C ALA A 350 2.60 -4.07 11.65
N THR A 351 2.74 -5.40 11.72
CA THR A 351 2.92 -6.28 10.55
C THR A 351 1.62 -6.45 9.75
N VAL A 352 1.72 -6.41 8.42
CA VAL A 352 0.66 -6.73 7.48
C VAL A 352 0.52 -8.25 7.35
N PRO A 353 -0.65 -8.84 7.69
CA PRO A 353 -0.86 -10.26 7.42
C PRO A 353 -0.87 -10.51 5.91
N LEU A 354 0.12 -11.25 5.40
CA LEU A 354 0.25 -11.62 3.98
C LEU A 354 -0.92 -12.48 3.45
N GLY A 355 -1.79 -12.96 4.35
CA GLY A 355 -2.97 -13.77 4.01
C GLY A 355 -4.24 -12.94 3.78
N SER A 356 -4.83 -13.03 2.58
CA SER A 356 -6.15 -12.48 2.28
C SER A 356 -7.27 -13.31 2.92
N SER A 357 -7.83 -12.88 4.04
CA SER A 357 -8.89 -13.61 4.77
C SER A 357 -10.30 -13.47 4.16
N LEU A 358 -10.39 -13.49 2.82
CA LEU A 358 -11.56 -13.32 1.92
C LEU A 358 -11.69 -11.92 1.27
N GLY A 359 -11.14 -11.78 0.05
CA GLY A 359 -11.06 -10.51 -0.68
C GLY A 359 -9.74 -9.77 -0.42
N PRO A 360 -9.50 -8.59 -1.02
CA PRO A 360 -8.35 -7.78 -0.63
C PRO A 360 -8.40 -7.57 0.89
N SER A 361 -7.34 -7.93 1.61
CA SER A 361 -7.26 -7.63 3.04
C SER A 361 -7.38 -6.12 3.23
N ALA A 362 -7.96 -5.65 4.34
CA ALA A 362 -8.06 -4.20 4.58
C ALA A 362 -6.67 -3.55 4.51
N THR A 363 -5.67 -4.27 4.99
CA THR A 363 -4.27 -3.86 5.02
C THR A 363 -3.59 -3.90 3.65
N GLY A 364 -3.74 -4.98 2.86
CA GLY A 364 -3.17 -5.02 1.49
C GLY A 364 -3.86 -4.02 0.55
N ALA A 365 -5.17 -3.78 0.75
CA ALA A 365 -5.87 -2.71 0.07
C ALA A 365 -5.42 -1.32 0.54
N PHE A 366 -5.09 -1.15 1.82
CA PHE A 366 -4.49 0.07 2.34
C PHE A 366 -3.16 0.34 1.65
N CYS A 367 -2.21 -0.61 1.65
CA CYS A 367 -0.91 -0.45 1.00
C CYS A 367 -1.07 -0.04 -0.48
N GLY A 368 -1.86 -0.79 -1.25
CA GLY A 368 -2.05 -0.49 -2.67
C GLY A 368 -2.84 0.80 -2.95
N VAL A 369 -3.78 1.21 -2.08
CA VAL A 369 -4.48 2.49 -2.21
C VAL A 369 -3.55 3.65 -1.89
N VAL A 370 -2.71 3.49 -0.87
CA VAL A 370 -1.75 4.50 -0.45
C VAL A 370 -0.67 4.69 -1.51
N GLU A 371 -0.10 3.61 -2.03
CA GLU A 371 0.84 3.62 -3.15
C GLU A 371 0.21 4.27 -4.40
N ALA A 372 -1.01 3.87 -4.78
CA ALA A 372 -1.72 4.50 -5.90
C ALA A 372 -2.06 5.98 -5.64
N GLY A 373 -2.35 6.33 -4.39
CA GLY A 373 -2.61 7.69 -3.94
C GLY A 373 -1.37 8.56 -4.01
N SER A 374 -0.21 8.05 -3.57
CA SER A 374 1.08 8.71 -3.69
C SER A 374 1.43 8.94 -5.16
N ASN A 375 1.29 7.90 -6.00
CA ASN A 375 1.47 8.01 -7.45
C ASN A 375 0.56 9.07 -8.09
N LEU A 376 -0.71 9.16 -7.67
CA LEU A 376 -1.62 10.21 -8.14
C LEU A 376 -1.20 11.60 -7.67
N LEU A 377 -0.72 11.73 -6.43
CA LEU A 377 -0.20 12.99 -5.89
C LEU A 377 1.07 13.43 -6.63
N LEU A 378 2.01 12.51 -6.88
CA LEU A 378 3.18 12.74 -7.71
C LEU A 378 2.78 13.22 -9.11
N GLN A 379 1.82 12.54 -9.76
CA GLN A 379 1.29 12.99 -11.06
C GLN A 379 0.61 14.37 -10.99
N LEU A 380 -0.04 14.69 -9.88
CA LEU A 380 -0.65 16.01 -9.67
C LEU A 380 0.42 17.10 -9.50
N ILE A 381 1.53 16.81 -8.81
CA ILE A 381 2.66 17.73 -8.65
C ILE A 381 3.39 17.91 -9.99
N ARG A 382 3.71 16.82 -10.68
CA ARG A 382 4.44 16.84 -11.96
C ARG A 382 3.61 17.40 -13.11
N ASN A 383 2.33 17.05 -13.21
CA ASN A 383 1.45 17.45 -14.31
C ASN A 383 0.01 17.77 -13.85
N PRO A 384 -0.17 18.91 -13.14
CA PRO A 384 -1.45 19.25 -12.52
C PRO A 384 -2.58 19.38 -13.54
N ALA A 385 -2.30 19.95 -14.73
CA ALA A 385 -3.30 20.17 -15.76
C ALA A 385 -3.88 18.84 -16.28
N ALA A 386 -3.03 17.84 -16.58
CA ALA A 386 -3.50 16.55 -17.08
C ALA A 386 -4.34 15.82 -16.04
N VAL A 387 -3.89 15.77 -14.78
CA VAL A 387 -4.62 15.10 -13.69
C VAL A 387 -5.95 15.79 -13.42
N LEU A 388 -5.98 17.12 -13.32
CA LEU A 388 -7.21 17.87 -13.08
C LEU A 388 -8.21 17.71 -14.24
N LEU A 389 -7.74 17.67 -15.49
CA LEU A 389 -8.60 17.41 -16.65
C LEU A 389 -9.17 15.99 -16.64
N ALA A 390 -8.37 14.99 -16.27
CA ALA A 390 -8.82 13.61 -16.14
C ALA A 390 -9.89 13.47 -15.04
N LEU A 391 -9.65 14.05 -13.87
CA LEU A 391 -10.61 14.08 -12.76
C LEU A 391 -11.90 14.80 -13.15
N ALA A 392 -11.80 15.96 -13.82
CA ALA A 392 -12.96 16.69 -14.32
C ALA A 392 -13.74 15.86 -15.35
N ALA A 393 -13.07 15.16 -16.26
CA ALA A 393 -13.70 14.27 -17.24
C ALA A 393 -14.45 13.11 -16.56
N ILE A 394 -13.88 12.51 -15.50
CA ILE A 394 -14.53 11.46 -14.69
C ILE A 394 -15.79 12.02 -14.02
N VAL A 395 -15.70 13.18 -13.37
CA VAL A 395 -16.85 13.83 -12.70
C VAL A 395 -17.94 14.16 -13.72
N ILE A 396 -17.59 14.74 -14.87
CA ILE A 396 -18.54 15.02 -15.95
C ILE A 396 -19.17 13.73 -16.47
N ALA A 397 -18.40 12.66 -16.69
CA ALA A 397 -18.93 11.37 -17.12
C ALA A 397 -19.94 10.80 -16.10
N ILE A 398 -19.63 10.85 -14.81
CA ILE A 398 -20.54 10.43 -13.73
C ILE A 398 -21.81 11.28 -13.75
N LEU A 399 -21.70 12.61 -13.85
CA LEU A 399 -22.85 13.52 -13.91
C LEU A 399 -23.70 13.26 -15.16
N VAL A 400 -23.09 13.03 -16.32
CA VAL A 400 -23.80 12.69 -17.57
C VAL A 400 -24.53 11.35 -17.41
N ILE A 401 -23.89 10.32 -16.85
CA ILE A 401 -24.53 9.02 -16.61
C ILE A 401 -25.70 9.16 -15.62
N ALA A 402 -25.49 9.90 -14.53
CA ALA A 402 -26.50 10.13 -13.50
C ALA A 402 -27.71 10.92 -14.02
N THR A 403 -27.50 11.89 -14.91
CA THR A 403 -28.57 12.70 -15.51
C THR A 403 -29.27 12.01 -16.69
N ARG A 404 -28.58 11.13 -17.43
CA ARG A 404 -29.14 10.37 -18.57
C ARG A 404 -30.05 9.21 -18.16
N THR A 405 -30.12 8.85 -16.87
CA THR A 405 -31.01 7.80 -16.37
C THR A 405 -32.21 8.37 -15.63
N THR A 406 -33.35 7.69 -15.72
CA THR A 406 -34.49 7.97 -14.84
C THR A 406 -34.29 7.28 -13.48
N TRP A 407 -34.58 7.98 -12.39
CA TRP A 407 -34.47 7.48 -11.02
C TRP A 407 -35.84 7.20 -10.38
N SER A 408 -36.89 7.87 -10.87
CA SER A 408 -38.28 7.69 -10.42
C SER A 408 -39.21 7.25 -11.58
N PRO A 409 -40.28 6.48 -11.29
CA PRO A 409 -40.56 5.81 -10.02
C PRO A 409 -39.68 4.56 -9.83
N SER A 410 -39.17 4.34 -8.62
CA SER A 410 -38.26 3.22 -8.28
C SER A 410 -38.97 2.07 -7.57
N ASP A 411 -40.21 1.76 -7.95
CA ASP A 411 -40.98 0.71 -7.30
C ASP A 411 -40.38 -0.69 -7.53
N PRO A 412 -40.23 -1.48 -6.44
CA PRO A 412 -39.68 -2.82 -6.55
C PRO A 412 -40.66 -3.81 -7.19
N TYR A 413 -41.96 -3.50 -7.18
CA TYR A 413 -43.01 -4.32 -7.79
C TYR A 413 -43.63 -3.64 -9.01
N PRO A 414 -44.02 -4.39 -10.06
CA PRO A 414 -43.78 -5.83 -10.24
C PRO A 414 -42.28 -6.13 -10.43
N VAL A 415 -41.81 -7.26 -9.89
CA VAL A 415 -40.37 -7.60 -9.88
C VAL A 415 -39.81 -7.69 -11.31
N ALA A 416 -40.55 -8.33 -12.22
CA ALA A 416 -40.23 -8.39 -13.64
C ALA A 416 -40.80 -7.17 -14.39
N GLN A 417 -39.96 -6.16 -14.65
CA GLN A 417 -40.32 -4.97 -15.43
C GLN A 417 -39.10 -4.42 -16.18
N ARG A 418 -39.31 -3.82 -17.36
CA ARG A 418 -38.30 -3.00 -18.02
C ARG A 418 -37.96 -1.78 -17.15
N ARG A 419 -36.69 -1.59 -16.83
CA ARG A 419 -36.20 -0.48 -16.00
C ARG A 419 -35.04 0.24 -16.68
N SER A 420 -34.82 1.50 -16.35
CA SER A 420 -33.54 2.20 -16.58
C SER A 420 -32.55 1.82 -15.46
N TRP A 421 -31.27 2.16 -15.57
CA TRP A 421 -30.28 1.76 -14.56
C TRP A 421 -30.55 2.41 -13.20
N GLY A 422 -30.86 3.71 -13.19
CA GLY A 422 -31.26 4.42 -11.97
C GLY A 422 -32.49 3.78 -11.30
N ARG A 423 -33.47 3.33 -12.09
CA ARG A 423 -34.63 2.58 -11.57
C ARG A 423 -34.27 1.17 -11.08
N ILE A 424 -33.29 0.48 -11.66
CA ILE A 424 -32.78 -0.81 -11.17
C ILE A 424 -32.16 -0.63 -9.78
N ILE A 425 -31.26 0.34 -9.63
CA ILE A 425 -30.59 0.65 -8.35
C ILE A 425 -31.64 1.08 -7.31
N GLY A 426 -32.54 2.00 -7.69
CA GLY A 426 -33.62 2.46 -6.82
C GLY A 426 -34.57 1.33 -6.38
N ALA A 427 -34.99 0.46 -7.30
CA ALA A 427 -35.82 -0.70 -6.99
C ALA A 427 -35.10 -1.69 -6.06
N SER A 428 -33.80 -1.91 -6.27
CA SER A 428 -32.97 -2.76 -5.41
C SER A 428 -32.88 -2.19 -4.00
N ARG A 429 -32.65 -0.87 -3.85
CA ARG A 429 -32.63 -0.18 -2.54
C ARG A 429 -33.97 -0.29 -1.83
N ARG A 430 -35.09 -0.05 -2.55
CA ARG A 430 -36.44 -0.17 -1.97
C ARG A 430 -36.81 -1.61 -1.63
N MET A 431 -36.33 -2.59 -2.39
CA MET A 431 -36.53 -4.02 -2.11
C MET A 431 -35.74 -4.41 -0.85
N TYR A 432 -34.48 -4.02 -0.76
CA TYR A 432 -33.63 -4.25 0.42
C TYR A 432 -34.28 -3.63 1.66
N GLY A 433 -34.65 -2.35 1.60
CA GLY A 433 -35.25 -1.63 2.73
C GLY A 433 -36.61 -2.15 3.18
N ARG A 434 -37.36 -2.85 2.32
CA ARG A 434 -38.61 -3.53 2.71
C ARG A 434 -38.38 -4.87 3.39
N HIS A 435 -37.26 -5.54 3.12
CA HIS A 435 -36.95 -6.85 3.68
C HIS A 435 -35.49 -6.92 4.21
N PRO A 436 -35.06 -6.01 5.12
CA PRO A 436 -33.66 -5.91 5.52
C PRO A 436 -33.16 -7.20 6.20
N LEU A 437 -33.99 -7.81 7.04
CA LEU A 437 -33.67 -9.06 7.73
C LEU A 437 -33.52 -10.25 6.76
N LEU A 438 -34.29 -10.27 5.66
CA LEU A 438 -34.17 -11.33 4.66
C LEU A 438 -32.83 -11.23 3.92
N PHE A 439 -32.49 -10.04 3.41
CA PHE A 439 -31.29 -9.87 2.59
C PHE A 439 -30.00 -9.87 3.41
N SER A 440 -29.95 -9.17 4.55
CA SER A 440 -28.80 -9.29 5.46
C SER A 440 -28.69 -10.70 6.02
N GLY A 441 -29.81 -11.38 6.29
CA GLY A 441 -29.83 -12.78 6.72
C GLY A 441 -29.32 -13.75 5.66
N ILE A 442 -29.56 -13.49 4.37
CA ILE A 442 -28.91 -14.23 3.27
C ILE A 442 -27.40 -13.97 3.28
N GLY A 443 -26.98 -12.72 3.47
CA GLY A 443 -25.56 -12.33 3.53
C GLY A 443 -24.78 -12.91 4.70
N LEU A 444 -25.46 -13.32 5.80
CA LEU A 444 -24.81 -13.95 6.95
C LEU A 444 -24.02 -15.21 6.62
N VAL A 445 -24.22 -15.82 5.44
CA VAL A 445 -23.39 -16.94 4.95
C VAL A 445 -21.90 -16.58 4.88
N TYR A 446 -21.54 -15.30 4.75
CA TYR A 446 -20.16 -14.86 4.76
C TYR A 446 -19.48 -15.11 6.12
N VAL A 447 -20.21 -15.10 7.24
CA VAL A 447 -19.65 -15.33 8.58
C VAL A 447 -19.10 -16.75 8.76
N PRO A 448 -19.87 -17.84 8.56
CA PRO A 448 -19.34 -19.19 8.70
C PRO A 448 -18.29 -19.50 7.61
N VAL A 449 -18.44 -18.96 6.40
CA VAL A 449 -17.43 -19.07 5.34
C VAL A 449 -16.11 -18.45 5.78
N MET A 450 -16.14 -17.28 6.42
CA MET A 450 -14.97 -16.60 6.98
C MET A 450 -14.34 -17.39 8.12
N LEU A 451 -15.13 -17.94 9.05
CA LEU A 451 -14.59 -18.78 10.12
C LEU A 451 -13.89 -20.03 9.56
N VAL A 452 -14.44 -20.63 8.49
CA VAL A 452 -13.79 -21.75 7.80
C VAL A 452 -12.51 -21.30 7.09
N ALA A 453 -12.52 -20.16 6.40
CA ALA A 453 -11.33 -19.63 5.73
C ALA A 453 -10.21 -19.30 6.72
N ALA A 454 -10.54 -18.60 7.81
CA ALA A 454 -9.61 -18.25 8.87
C ALA A 454 -9.09 -19.50 9.59
N GLY A 455 -9.96 -20.47 9.91
CA GLY A 455 -9.54 -21.73 10.51
C GLY A 455 -8.66 -22.55 9.59
N LEU A 456 -8.93 -22.56 8.28
CA LEU A 456 -8.11 -23.26 7.30
C LEU A 456 -6.76 -22.58 7.10
N GLN A 457 -6.74 -21.24 7.08
CA GLN A 457 -5.49 -20.46 7.07
C GLN A 457 -4.66 -20.76 8.33
N TRP A 458 -5.28 -20.75 9.51
CA TRP A 458 -4.61 -21.12 10.75
C TRP A 458 -4.06 -22.55 10.71
N VAL A 459 -4.82 -23.52 10.19
CA VAL A 459 -4.33 -24.90 10.03
C VAL A 459 -3.16 -24.98 9.05
N LEU A 460 -3.21 -24.24 7.94
CA LEU A 460 -2.17 -24.26 6.91
C LEU A 460 -0.87 -23.57 7.35
N VAL A 461 -0.98 -22.49 8.13
CA VAL A 461 0.15 -21.66 8.56
C VAL A 461 0.73 -22.17 9.89
N GLU A 462 -0.12 -22.47 10.87
CA GLU A 462 0.31 -22.74 12.26
C GLU A 462 0.42 -24.25 12.56
N ALA A 463 -0.52 -25.06 12.08
CA ALA A 463 -0.68 -26.46 12.51
C ALA A 463 -0.13 -27.50 11.50
N GLY A 464 0.30 -27.07 10.31
CA GLY A 464 0.53 -27.94 9.16
C GLY A 464 1.93 -28.50 8.98
N GLU A 465 2.91 -28.21 9.85
CA GLU A 465 4.35 -28.53 9.63
C GLU A 465 4.90 -28.07 8.26
N LEU A 466 4.20 -27.18 7.54
CA LEU A 466 4.71 -26.45 6.37
C LEU A 466 5.70 -25.35 6.77
N THR A 467 5.96 -25.19 8.08
CA THR A 467 7.15 -24.52 8.60
C THR A 467 8.45 -25.17 8.13
N SER A 468 8.43 -26.40 7.59
CA SER A 468 9.59 -27.05 6.95
C SER A 468 9.75 -26.74 5.45
N LEU A 469 8.80 -26.01 4.87
CA LEU A 469 8.93 -25.38 3.55
C LEU A 469 9.18 -23.87 3.70
N VAL A 470 9.03 -23.30 4.88
CA VAL A 470 9.64 -22.03 5.27
C VAL A 470 11.09 -22.41 5.58
N ASP A 471 12.04 -22.04 4.73
CA ASP A 471 13.45 -22.22 5.09
C ASP A 471 13.71 -21.46 6.40
N THR A 472 14.67 -21.95 7.17
CA THR A 472 15.05 -21.48 8.52
C THR A 472 15.37 -19.97 8.63
N ASP A 473 15.26 -19.23 7.54
CA ASP A 473 15.55 -17.81 7.36
C ASP A 473 14.26 -16.93 7.34
N GLY A 474 13.07 -17.50 7.57
CA GLY A 474 11.83 -16.72 7.71
C GLY A 474 11.09 -16.43 6.39
N ASP A 475 11.50 -17.05 5.28
CA ASP A 475 10.89 -16.88 3.97
C ASP A 475 9.50 -17.54 3.87
N GLN A 476 8.45 -16.73 3.76
CA GLN A 476 7.14 -17.20 3.32
C GLN A 476 7.21 -17.61 1.85
N ASN A 477 7.37 -18.90 1.56
CA ASN A 477 7.35 -19.43 0.20
C ASN A 477 6.22 -18.82 -0.65
N ALA A 478 6.56 -18.19 -1.77
CA ALA A 478 5.60 -17.65 -2.74
C ALA A 478 4.53 -18.68 -3.15
N ALA A 479 4.88 -19.97 -3.14
CA ALA A 479 3.95 -21.08 -3.35
C ALA A 479 2.89 -21.20 -2.23
N THR A 480 3.27 -21.03 -0.97
CA THR A 480 2.36 -21.04 0.19
C THR A 480 1.42 -19.84 0.14
N VAL A 481 1.96 -18.64 -0.11
CA VAL A 481 1.16 -17.41 -0.29
C VAL A 481 0.19 -17.58 -1.45
N PHE A 482 0.64 -18.09 -2.60
CA PHE A 482 -0.19 -18.37 -3.76
C PHE A 482 -1.34 -19.34 -3.44
N VAL A 483 -1.07 -20.43 -2.72
CA VAL A 483 -2.09 -21.41 -2.32
C VAL A 483 -3.10 -20.78 -1.36
N VAL A 484 -2.66 -20.00 -0.37
CA VAL A 484 -3.53 -19.31 0.58
C VAL A 484 -4.44 -18.31 -0.13
N VAL A 485 -3.89 -17.48 -1.04
CA VAL A 485 -4.66 -16.51 -1.84
C VAL A 485 -5.66 -17.22 -2.75
N LEU A 486 -5.24 -18.30 -3.43
CA LEU A 486 -6.12 -19.07 -4.32
C LEU A 486 -7.28 -19.71 -3.56
N LEU A 487 -6.99 -20.29 -2.39
CA LEU A 487 -7.97 -20.95 -1.54
C LEU A 487 -8.95 -19.96 -0.91
N GLY A 488 -8.45 -18.86 -0.33
CA GLY A 488 -9.27 -17.77 0.19
C GLY A 488 -10.14 -17.13 -0.91
N GLY A 489 -9.57 -16.91 -2.10
CA GLY A 489 -10.30 -16.44 -3.27
C GLY A 489 -11.42 -17.39 -3.71
N ALA A 490 -11.15 -18.69 -3.74
CA ALA A 490 -12.15 -19.71 -4.10
C ALA A 490 -13.31 -19.77 -3.08
N ILE A 491 -13.00 -19.74 -1.78
CA ILE A 491 -13.99 -19.73 -0.70
C ILE A 491 -14.85 -18.45 -0.77
N SER A 492 -14.24 -17.29 -1.04
CA SER A 492 -14.94 -16.01 -1.23
C SER A 492 -15.91 -16.05 -2.40
N LEU A 493 -15.47 -16.60 -3.54
CA LEU A 493 -16.28 -16.74 -4.74
C LEU A 493 -17.45 -17.70 -4.52
N LEU A 494 -17.26 -18.77 -3.76
CA LEU A 494 -18.34 -19.68 -3.40
C LEU A 494 -19.42 -18.97 -2.60
N ALA A 495 -19.06 -18.19 -1.57
CA ALA A 495 -20.01 -17.41 -0.79
C ALA A 495 -20.76 -16.40 -1.67
N TYR A 496 -20.04 -15.72 -2.58
CA TYR A 496 -20.64 -14.81 -3.55
C TYR A 496 -21.69 -15.51 -4.42
N PHE A 497 -21.38 -16.66 -5.01
CA PHE A 497 -22.32 -17.41 -5.84
C PHE A 497 -23.53 -17.91 -5.04
N CYS A 498 -23.34 -18.33 -3.79
CA CYS A 498 -24.42 -18.71 -2.88
C CYS A 498 -25.37 -17.54 -2.60
N VAL A 499 -24.85 -16.36 -2.30
CA VAL A 499 -25.68 -15.15 -2.08
C VAL A 499 -26.41 -14.75 -3.35
N VAL A 500 -25.74 -14.73 -4.51
CA VAL A 500 -26.38 -14.41 -5.80
C VAL A 500 -27.52 -15.38 -6.09
N ALA A 501 -27.32 -16.69 -5.85
CA ALA A 501 -28.35 -17.70 -6.06
C ALA A 501 -29.54 -17.54 -5.09
N ALA A 502 -29.27 -17.34 -3.80
CA ALA A 502 -30.29 -17.16 -2.78
C ALA A 502 -31.12 -15.88 -2.99
N VAL A 503 -30.47 -14.77 -3.36
CA VAL A 503 -31.16 -13.52 -3.69
C VAL A 503 -31.98 -13.66 -4.97
N ALA A 504 -31.46 -14.36 -5.98
CA ALA A 504 -32.22 -14.63 -7.20
C ALA A 504 -33.50 -15.45 -6.92
N GLN A 505 -33.42 -16.46 -6.06
CA GLN A 505 -34.59 -17.21 -5.60
C GLN A 505 -35.56 -16.31 -4.82
N ALA A 506 -35.06 -15.53 -3.87
CA ALA A 506 -35.89 -14.64 -3.06
C ALA A 506 -36.64 -13.62 -3.94
N LEU A 507 -35.98 -13.06 -4.95
CA LEU A 507 -36.61 -12.17 -5.94
C LEU A 507 -37.71 -12.89 -6.75
N ARG A 508 -37.50 -14.13 -7.16
CA ARG A 508 -38.49 -14.95 -7.88
C ARG A 508 -39.75 -15.15 -7.04
N ASP A 509 -39.57 -15.58 -5.79
CA ASP A 509 -40.67 -15.93 -4.89
C ASP A 509 -41.45 -14.69 -4.42
N LEU A 510 -40.74 -13.60 -4.07
CA LEU A 510 -41.37 -12.31 -3.76
C LEU A 510 -42.16 -11.77 -4.96
N GLY A 511 -41.64 -11.93 -6.18
CA GLY A 511 -42.33 -11.57 -7.40
C GLY A 511 -43.61 -12.37 -7.65
N ALA A 512 -43.68 -13.59 -7.14
CA ALA A 512 -44.86 -14.47 -7.20
C ALA A 512 -45.82 -14.27 -6.01
N GLY A 513 -45.50 -13.39 -5.06
CA GLY A 513 -46.29 -13.18 -3.84
C GLY A 513 -46.16 -14.31 -2.81
N VAL A 514 -45.14 -15.17 -2.95
CA VAL A 514 -44.87 -16.27 -2.02
C VAL A 514 -44.08 -15.72 -0.82
N PRO A 515 -44.46 -16.06 0.44
CA PRO A 515 -43.68 -15.68 1.61
C PRO A 515 -42.26 -16.28 1.57
N VAL A 516 -41.23 -15.46 1.76
CA VAL A 516 -39.83 -15.88 1.67
C VAL A 516 -39.12 -15.74 3.02
N THR A 517 -38.41 -16.79 3.39
CA THR A 517 -37.46 -16.80 4.52
C THR A 517 -36.04 -17.09 4.02
N VAL A 518 -35.03 -16.78 4.84
CA VAL A 518 -33.62 -17.12 4.54
C VAL A 518 -33.46 -18.63 4.32
N LEU A 519 -34.08 -19.44 5.18
CA LEU A 519 -34.00 -20.91 5.10
C LEU A 519 -34.68 -21.47 3.85
N SER A 520 -35.82 -20.92 3.43
CA SER A 520 -36.47 -21.35 2.17
C SER A 520 -35.60 -21.03 0.95
N ALA A 521 -34.96 -19.85 0.92
CA ALA A 521 -34.07 -19.47 -0.19
C ALA A 521 -32.88 -20.43 -0.29
N TYR A 522 -32.17 -20.70 0.81
CA TYR A 522 -31.05 -21.65 0.82
C TYR A 522 -31.47 -23.11 0.62
N ARG A 523 -32.69 -23.48 0.99
CA ARG A 523 -33.23 -24.81 0.70
C ARG A 523 -33.32 -25.04 -0.81
N GLU A 524 -33.71 -24.04 -1.59
CA GLU A 524 -33.73 -24.15 -3.05
C GLU A 524 -32.35 -24.05 -3.70
N VAL A 525 -31.45 -23.23 -3.14
CA VAL A 525 -30.03 -23.25 -3.55
C VAL A 525 -29.46 -24.66 -3.41
N ARG A 526 -29.76 -25.34 -2.29
CA ARG A 526 -29.33 -26.73 -2.06
C ARG A 526 -29.95 -27.71 -3.06
N ARG A 527 -31.21 -27.52 -3.48
CA ARG A 527 -31.83 -28.37 -4.52
C ARG A 527 -31.12 -28.22 -5.88
N HIS A 528 -30.59 -27.03 -6.15
CA HIS A 528 -29.86 -26.71 -7.38
C HIS A 528 -28.34 -26.73 -7.22
N ILE A 529 -27.80 -27.38 -6.17
CA ILE A 529 -26.37 -27.29 -5.87
C ILE A 529 -25.47 -27.85 -6.97
N ARG A 530 -25.90 -28.93 -7.65
CA ARG A 530 -25.16 -29.52 -8.78
C ARG A 530 -25.02 -28.57 -9.97
N PRO A 531 -26.11 -28.04 -10.56
CA PRO A 531 -25.97 -27.08 -11.66
C PRO A 531 -25.27 -25.79 -11.23
N LEU A 532 -25.49 -25.30 -10.00
CA LEU A 532 -24.80 -24.11 -9.48
C LEU A 532 -23.29 -24.33 -9.33
N ALA A 533 -22.86 -25.47 -8.78
CA ALA A 533 -21.44 -25.80 -8.63
C ALA A 533 -20.74 -25.91 -10.00
N LEU A 534 -21.39 -26.50 -11.00
CA LEU A 534 -20.85 -26.57 -12.37
C LEU A 534 -20.76 -25.18 -13.02
N VAL A 535 -21.75 -24.32 -12.81
CA VAL A 535 -21.72 -22.92 -13.30
C VAL A 535 -20.58 -22.15 -12.64
N ALA A 536 -20.48 -22.22 -11.30
CA ALA A 536 -19.43 -21.56 -10.54
C ALA A 536 -18.04 -22.05 -10.96
N ALA A 537 -17.81 -23.37 -10.97
CA ALA A 537 -16.53 -23.97 -11.35
C ALA A 537 -16.11 -23.56 -12.76
N ARG A 538 -17.03 -23.63 -13.74
CA ARG A 538 -16.71 -23.22 -15.12
C ARG A 538 -16.44 -21.73 -15.25
N LEU A 539 -17.18 -20.87 -14.55
CA LEU A 539 -16.93 -19.43 -14.56
C LEU A 539 -15.55 -19.14 -13.97
N VAL A 540 -15.23 -19.70 -12.81
CA VAL A 540 -13.95 -19.50 -12.13
C VAL A 540 -12.80 -20.02 -12.99
N VAL A 541 -12.82 -21.30 -13.38
CA VAL A 541 -11.70 -21.93 -14.11
C VAL A 541 -11.43 -21.22 -15.43
N VAL A 542 -12.46 -20.92 -16.23
CA VAL A 542 -12.24 -20.26 -17.53
C VAL A 542 -11.73 -18.84 -17.35
N CYS A 543 -12.28 -18.09 -16.39
CA CYS A 543 -11.77 -16.76 -16.11
C CYS A 543 -10.33 -16.77 -15.60
N TRP A 544 -9.98 -17.71 -14.72
CA TRP A 544 -8.61 -17.88 -14.23
C TRP A 544 -7.64 -18.20 -15.36
N VAL A 545 -7.98 -19.16 -16.24
CA VAL A 545 -7.17 -19.49 -17.42
C VAL A 545 -6.98 -18.28 -18.34
N LEU A 546 -8.01 -17.45 -18.51
CA LEU A 546 -7.94 -16.21 -19.29
C LEU A 546 -7.24 -15.06 -18.56
N LEU A 547 -6.91 -15.20 -17.28
CA LEU A 547 -6.20 -14.19 -16.49
C LEU A 547 -4.76 -14.59 -16.20
N VAL A 548 -4.31 -15.75 -16.69
CA VAL A 548 -2.89 -16.14 -16.62
C VAL A 548 -2.00 -15.09 -17.30
N PHE A 549 -2.49 -14.47 -18.38
CA PHE A 549 -1.79 -13.39 -19.07
C PHE A 549 -2.57 -12.07 -18.97
N VAL A 550 -1.88 -10.96 -18.67
CA VAL A 550 -2.48 -9.62 -18.56
C VAL A 550 -3.22 -9.23 -19.85
N PHE A 551 -2.63 -9.50 -21.01
CA PHE A 551 -3.24 -9.14 -22.30
C PHE A 551 -4.51 -9.92 -22.63
N THR A 552 -4.80 -11.05 -21.96
CA THR A 552 -6.06 -11.80 -22.11
C THR A 552 -7.17 -11.33 -21.17
N ALA A 553 -6.90 -10.35 -20.30
CA ALA A 553 -7.90 -9.74 -19.41
C ALA A 553 -9.17 -9.22 -20.13
N PRO A 554 -9.11 -8.57 -21.31
CA PRO A 554 -10.31 -8.17 -22.04
C PRO A 554 -11.19 -9.37 -22.46
N LEU A 555 -10.58 -10.51 -22.78
CA LEU A 555 -11.29 -11.74 -23.13
C LEU A 555 -11.97 -12.35 -21.89
N ALA A 556 -11.30 -12.30 -20.74
CA ALA A 556 -11.88 -12.69 -19.45
C ALA A 556 -13.11 -11.83 -19.11
N LEU A 557 -13.05 -10.50 -19.31
CA LEU A 557 -14.19 -9.60 -19.12
C LEU A 557 -15.36 -9.97 -20.02
N PHE A 558 -15.08 -10.13 -21.31
CA PHE A 558 -16.09 -10.46 -22.30
C PHE A 558 -16.78 -11.78 -21.95
N TYR A 559 -16.01 -12.79 -21.54
CA TYR A 559 -16.54 -14.06 -21.06
C TYR A 559 -17.38 -13.90 -19.79
N ALA A 560 -16.87 -13.20 -18.78
CA ALA A 560 -17.54 -13.00 -17.49
C ALA A 560 -18.88 -12.27 -17.65
N VAL A 561 -18.94 -11.20 -18.44
CA VAL A 561 -20.18 -10.45 -18.70
C VAL A 561 -21.19 -11.31 -19.43
N ARG A 562 -20.77 -11.99 -20.51
CA ARG A 562 -21.68 -12.75 -21.37
C ARG A 562 -22.29 -13.96 -20.66
N ASN A 563 -21.58 -14.51 -19.69
CA ASN A 563 -21.96 -15.70 -18.93
C ASN A 563 -22.36 -15.40 -17.47
N GLY A 564 -22.32 -14.13 -17.05
CA GLY A 564 -22.47 -13.72 -15.66
C GLY A 564 -23.87 -13.90 -15.08
N PHE A 565 -24.89 -14.11 -15.92
CA PHE A 565 -26.25 -14.39 -15.48
C PHE A 565 -26.62 -15.87 -15.44
N ALA A 566 -25.65 -16.77 -15.60
CA ALA A 566 -25.91 -18.20 -15.56
C ALA A 566 -26.52 -18.64 -14.21
N VAL A 567 -26.13 -18.03 -13.08
CA VAL A 567 -26.71 -18.33 -11.76
C VAL A 567 -28.18 -17.96 -11.70
N GLN A 568 -28.54 -16.78 -12.21
CA GLN A 568 -29.92 -16.29 -12.27
C GLN A 568 -30.76 -17.15 -13.21
N ALA A 569 -30.20 -17.62 -14.33
CA ALA A 569 -30.89 -18.54 -15.23
C ALA A 569 -31.18 -19.91 -14.58
N VAL A 570 -30.27 -20.44 -13.76
CA VAL A 570 -30.54 -21.66 -12.97
C VAL A 570 -31.67 -21.42 -11.97
N MET A 571 -31.58 -20.35 -11.16
CA MET A 571 -32.53 -20.14 -10.04
C MET A 571 -33.90 -19.58 -10.47
N MET A 572 -33.93 -18.69 -11.45
CA MET A 572 -35.18 -18.01 -11.88
C MET A 572 -35.91 -18.73 -13.02
N GLU A 573 -35.25 -19.61 -13.75
CA GLU A 573 -35.82 -20.34 -14.90
C GLU A 573 -35.61 -21.87 -14.83
N ASP A 574 -35.13 -22.41 -13.71
CA ASP A 574 -34.92 -23.85 -13.47
C ASP A 574 -34.09 -24.54 -14.58
N ARG A 575 -33.09 -23.83 -15.11
CA ARG A 575 -32.25 -24.33 -16.22
C ARG A 575 -31.12 -25.23 -15.74
N ALA A 576 -30.76 -26.22 -16.56
CA ALA A 576 -29.52 -26.98 -16.38
C ALA A 576 -28.29 -26.11 -16.67
N ALA A 577 -27.11 -26.49 -16.17
CA ALA A 577 -25.89 -25.68 -16.26
C ALA A 577 -25.51 -25.26 -17.70
N GLY A 578 -25.54 -26.18 -18.67
CA GLY A 578 -25.24 -25.86 -20.07
C GLY A 578 -26.23 -24.87 -20.69
N ASP A 579 -27.52 -25.06 -20.41
CA ASP A 579 -28.59 -24.19 -20.86
C ASP A 579 -28.53 -22.81 -20.22
N ALA A 580 -28.13 -22.73 -18.95
CA ALA A 580 -27.97 -21.49 -18.22
C ALA A 580 -26.91 -20.57 -18.85
N PHE A 581 -25.78 -21.11 -19.31
CA PHE A 581 -24.77 -20.35 -20.04
C PHE A 581 -25.30 -19.81 -21.37
N ARG A 582 -26.00 -20.66 -22.14
CA ARG A 582 -26.65 -20.24 -23.39
C ARG A 582 -27.67 -19.15 -23.12
N ARG A 583 -28.51 -19.32 -22.11
CA ARG A 583 -29.52 -18.35 -21.71
C ARG A 583 -28.93 -17.02 -21.28
N SER A 584 -27.85 -17.02 -20.50
CA SER A 584 -27.10 -15.81 -20.14
C SER A 584 -26.63 -15.06 -21.39
N ARG A 585 -26.10 -15.78 -22.39
CA ARG A 585 -25.62 -15.17 -23.64
C ARG A 585 -26.76 -14.57 -24.46
N GLU A 586 -27.93 -15.19 -24.45
CA GLU A 586 -29.13 -14.69 -25.14
C GLU A 586 -29.62 -13.39 -24.51
N VAL A 587 -29.77 -13.32 -23.19
CA VAL A 587 -30.28 -12.12 -22.52
C VAL A 587 -29.31 -10.93 -22.59
N VAL A 588 -28.00 -11.21 -22.67
CA VAL A 588 -26.97 -10.16 -22.82
C VAL A 588 -26.84 -9.70 -24.28
N ARG A 589 -27.33 -10.47 -25.25
CA ARG A 589 -27.22 -10.14 -26.68
C ARG A 589 -27.89 -8.79 -26.98
N GLY A 590 -27.20 -7.93 -27.73
CA GLY A 590 -27.66 -6.56 -28.04
C GLY A 590 -27.56 -5.57 -26.88
N HIS A 591 -27.23 -6.04 -25.67
CA HIS A 591 -27.21 -5.23 -24.45
C HIS A 591 -25.89 -5.38 -23.68
N TRP A 592 -24.79 -5.68 -24.38
CA TRP A 592 -23.49 -5.96 -23.74
C TRP A 592 -22.99 -4.75 -22.95
N TRP A 593 -22.88 -3.56 -23.58
CA TRP A 593 -22.45 -2.32 -22.90
C TRP A 593 -23.30 -2.00 -21.67
N ARG A 594 -24.60 -2.26 -21.79
CA ARG A 594 -25.56 -2.05 -20.71
C ARG A 594 -25.29 -2.97 -19.52
N THR A 595 -25.03 -4.23 -19.82
CA THR A 595 -24.73 -5.25 -18.82
C THR A 595 -23.39 -4.97 -18.17
N THR A 596 -22.34 -4.74 -18.96
CA THR A 596 -20.99 -4.47 -18.48
C THR A 596 -20.97 -3.27 -17.55
N ALA A 597 -21.56 -2.13 -17.95
CA ALA A 597 -21.50 -0.91 -17.15
C ALA A 597 -22.21 -1.03 -15.81
N VAL A 598 -23.43 -1.61 -15.76
CA VAL A 598 -24.15 -1.79 -14.48
C VAL A 598 -23.47 -2.83 -13.61
N ALA A 599 -23.06 -3.97 -14.19
CA ALA A 599 -22.41 -5.03 -13.43
C ALA A 599 -21.05 -4.57 -12.90
N ALA A 600 -20.22 -3.91 -13.73
CA ALA A 600 -18.93 -3.40 -13.32
C ALA A 600 -19.04 -2.32 -12.24
N LEU A 601 -19.98 -1.37 -12.39
CA LEU A 601 -20.22 -0.34 -11.38
C LEU A 601 -20.61 -0.95 -10.04
N VAL A 602 -21.60 -1.84 -10.03
CA VAL A 602 -22.20 -2.32 -8.78
C VAL A 602 -21.33 -3.39 -8.11
N VAL A 603 -20.75 -4.30 -8.89
CA VAL A 603 -19.78 -5.28 -8.38
C VAL A 603 -18.50 -4.58 -7.91
N GLY A 604 -18.02 -3.58 -8.65
CA GLY A 604 -16.86 -2.77 -8.27
C GLY A 604 -17.08 -2.01 -6.97
N LEU A 605 -18.16 -1.22 -6.87
CA LEU A 605 -18.52 -0.50 -5.65
C LEU A 605 -18.70 -1.46 -4.46
N GLY A 606 -19.41 -2.58 -4.67
CA GLY A 606 -19.60 -3.59 -3.64
C GLY A 606 -18.29 -4.20 -3.14
N ALA A 607 -17.35 -4.47 -4.05
CA ALA A 607 -16.03 -5.00 -3.71
C ALA A 607 -15.12 -3.99 -3.00
N ILE A 608 -15.25 -2.69 -3.30
CA ILE A 608 -14.42 -1.63 -2.68
C ILE A 608 -14.97 -1.21 -1.31
N THR A 609 -16.26 -1.41 -1.03
CA THR A 609 -16.88 -0.90 0.21
C THR A 609 -16.25 -1.47 1.48
N GLY A 610 -15.92 -2.77 1.49
CA GLY A 610 -15.24 -3.41 2.64
C GLY A 610 -13.86 -2.81 2.89
N PRO A 611 -12.93 -2.86 1.90
CA PRO A 611 -11.61 -2.23 1.99
C PRO A 611 -11.66 -0.75 2.36
N LEU A 612 -12.56 0.03 1.75
CA LEU A 612 -12.70 1.46 2.04
C LEU A 612 -13.03 1.71 3.52
N ILE A 613 -13.98 0.96 4.08
CA ILE A 613 -14.30 1.05 5.51
C ILE A 613 -13.11 0.60 6.37
N GLY A 614 -12.36 -0.42 5.92
CA GLY A 614 -11.14 -0.87 6.59
C GLY A 614 -10.07 0.22 6.67
N VAL A 615 -9.77 0.88 5.55
CA VAL A 615 -8.85 2.02 5.46
C VAL A 615 -9.27 3.14 6.41
N ILE A 616 -10.56 3.51 6.41
CA ILE A 616 -11.08 4.55 7.32
C ILE A 616 -10.89 4.14 8.79
N LEU A 617 -11.13 2.88 9.13
CA LEU A 617 -10.94 2.39 10.50
C LEU A 617 -9.46 2.36 10.89
N LEU A 618 -8.56 1.99 9.98
CA LEU A 618 -7.11 2.02 10.21
C LEU A 618 -6.61 3.45 10.49
N LEU A 619 -7.20 4.45 9.84
CA LEU A 619 -6.78 5.85 10.00
C LEU A 619 -7.36 6.54 11.25
N VAL A 620 -8.47 6.04 11.79
CA VAL A 620 -9.25 6.74 12.85
C VAL A 620 -9.35 5.94 14.15
N SER A 621 -8.91 4.68 14.17
CA SER A 621 -9.01 3.82 15.35
C SER A 621 -7.75 3.02 15.64
N ASP A 622 -7.47 2.83 16.93
CA ASP A 622 -6.41 1.93 17.42
C ASP A 622 -6.87 0.46 17.50
N GLY A 623 -7.86 0.08 16.68
CA GLY A 623 -8.42 -1.27 16.70
C GLY A 623 -7.43 -2.29 16.14
N SER A 624 -7.29 -3.45 16.79
CA SER A 624 -6.45 -4.53 16.24
C SER A 624 -6.87 -4.92 14.82
N PHE A 625 -5.90 -5.33 13.99
CA PHE A 625 -6.16 -5.73 12.59
C PHE A 625 -7.22 -6.81 12.45
N ASN A 626 -7.25 -7.77 13.38
CA ASN A 626 -8.24 -8.83 13.39
C ASN A 626 -9.66 -8.26 13.56
N VAL A 627 -9.82 -7.25 14.40
CA VAL A 627 -11.11 -6.57 14.62
C VAL A 627 -11.49 -5.76 13.38
N ILE A 628 -10.55 -5.02 12.78
CA ILE A 628 -10.82 -4.24 11.56
C ILE A 628 -11.20 -5.16 10.40
N ASN A 629 -10.43 -6.23 10.15
CA ASN A 629 -10.73 -7.23 9.12
C ASN A 629 -12.06 -7.95 9.37
N LEU A 630 -12.42 -8.21 10.63
CA LEU A 630 -13.75 -8.73 10.97
C LEU A 630 -14.85 -7.73 10.60
N ILE A 631 -14.67 -6.44 10.91
CA ILE A 631 -15.65 -5.40 10.56
C ILE A 631 -15.78 -5.26 9.04
N THR A 632 -14.67 -5.23 8.30
CA THR A 632 -14.72 -5.16 6.82
C THR A 632 -15.38 -6.38 6.21
N ALA A 633 -15.16 -7.57 6.78
CA ALA A 633 -15.88 -8.78 6.37
C ALA A 633 -17.39 -8.69 6.67
N LEU A 634 -17.78 -8.13 7.82
CA LEU A 634 -19.18 -7.90 8.18
C LEU A 634 -19.88 -6.88 7.26
N VAL A 635 -19.14 -5.94 6.65
CA VAL A 635 -19.71 -5.06 5.62
C VAL A 635 -20.25 -5.87 4.44
N TYR A 636 -19.57 -6.96 4.03
CA TYR A 636 -20.02 -7.82 2.93
C TYR A 636 -21.33 -8.56 3.19
N VAL A 637 -21.68 -8.79 4.47
CA VAL A 637 -23.00 -9.33 4.87
C VAL A 637 -24.14 -8.44 4.38
N VAL A 638 -23.90 -7.14 4.24
CA VAL A 638 -24.91 -6.16 3.81
C VAL A 638 -24.74 -5.79 2.33
N THR A 639 -23.50 -5.56 1.88
CA THR A 639 -23.26 -5.03 0.53
C THR A 639 -23.46 -6.09 -0.57
N ILE A 640 -23.03 -7.34 -0.38
CA ILE A 640 -23.13 -8.37 -1.41
C ILE A 640 -24.58 -8.74 -1.75
N PRO A 641 -25.51 -8.90 -0.78
CA PRO A 641 -26.92 -9.10 -1.12
C PRO A 641 -27.53 -7.93 -1.90
N PHE A 642 -27.09 -6.70 -1.65
CA PHE A 642 -27.49 -5.54 -2.44
C PHE A 642 -26.96 -5.61 -3.88
N VAL A 643 -25.70 -5.99 -4.08
CA VAL A 643 -25.13 -6.26 -5.41
C VAL A 643 -25.92 -7.34 -6.13
N ALA A 644 -26.21 -8.45 -5.46
CA ALA A 644 -27.00 -9.55 -6.02
C ALA A 644 -28.42 -9.14 -6.42
N LEU A 645 -29.06 -8.25 -5.64
CA LEU A 645 -30.37 -7.68 -5.98
C LEU A 645 -30.32 -6.89 -7.29
N VAL A 646 -29.33 -6.01 -7.44
CA VAL A 646 -29.16 -5.21 -8.65
C VAL A 646 -28.93 -6.11 -9.87
N LEU A 647 -28.10 -7.15 -9.73
CA LEU A 647 -27.88 -8.14 -10.80
C LEU A 647 -29.16 -8.94 -11.12
N GLY A 648 -29.96 -9.29 -10.11
CA GLY A 648 -31.25 -9.97 -10.30
C GLY A 648 -32.26 -9.11 -11.06
N TYR A 649 -32.40 -7.83 -10.71
CA TYR A 649 -33.26 -6.89 -11.44
C TYR A 649 -32.74 -6.62 -12.86
N LEU A 650 -31.43 -6.54 -13.05
CA LEU A 650 -30.82 -6.39 -14.36
C LEU A 650 -31.09 -7.62 -15.25
N TYR A 651 -30.97 -8.83 -14.70
CA TYR A 651 -31.33 -10.06 -15.41
C TYR A 651 -32.79 -10.04 -15.87
N LEU A 652 -33.72 -9.66 -14.99
CA LEU A 652 -35.15 -9.58 -15.31
C LEU A 652 -35.47 -8.52 -16.36
N ASP A 653 -34.82 -7.35 -16.32
CA ASP A 653 -34.93 -6.32 -17.35
C ASP A 653 -34.46 -6.84 -18.72
N LEU A 654 -33.28 -7.46 -18.76
CA LEU A 654 -32.70 -8.04 -19.98
C LEU A 654 -33.53 -9.19 -20.53
N ARG A 655 -34.06 -10.07 -19.67
CA ARG A 655 -34.95 -11.17 -20.04
C ARG A 655 -36.21 -10.68 -20.75
N ILE A 656 -36.84 -9.62 -20.23
CA ILE A 656 -38.04 -9.04 -20.85
C ILE A 656 -37.70 -8.39 -22.19
N ARG A 657 -36.53 -7.74 -22.30
CA ARG A 657 -36.06 -7.14 -23.55
C ARG A 657 -35.79 -8.20 -24.62
N ALA A 658 -35.13 -9.29 -24.26
CA ALA A 658 -34.85 -10.41 -25.16
C ALA A 658 -36.10 -11.19 -25.59
N GLY A 659 -37.19 -11.14 -24.81
CA GLY A 659 -38.46 -11.81 -25.11
C GLY A 659 -39.52 -10.94 -25.81
N SER A 660 -39.23 -9.66 -26.09
CA SER A 660 -40.14 -8.80 -26.87
C SER A 660 -39.57 -8.60 -28.27
N PRO A 661 -40.40 -8.60 -29.33
CA PRO A 661 -39.95 -8.15 -30.65
C PRO A 661 -39.37 -6.74 -30.56
N GLU A 662 -38.33 -6.46 -31.34
CA GLU A 662 -37.78 -5.11 -31.45
C GLU A 662 -38.86 -4.16 -32.01
N ALA A 663 -38.82 -2.89 -31.60
CA ALA A 663 -39.66 -1.86 -32.20
C ALA A 663 -39.17 -1.64 -33.65
N GLY A 664 -39.74 -2.40 -34.60
CA GLY A 664 -39.36 -2.38 -36.01
C GLY A 664 -39.54 -3.70 -36.76
N GLU A 665 -39.83 -4.82 -36.09
CA GLU A 665 -40.09 -6.09 -36.78
C GLU A 665 -41.60 -6.24 -37.09
N ASP A 666 -41.91 -6.33 -38.39
CA ASP A 666 -43.25 -6.25 -38.96
C ASP A 666 -44.28 -7.13 -38.24
N ARG A 667 -45.39 -6.50 -37.85
CA ARG A 667 -46.61 -7.25 -37.56
C ARG A 667 -47.13 -7.82 -38.88
N PRO A 668 -47.51 -9.10 -38.98
CA PRO A 668 -48.40 -9.52 -40.05
C PRO A 668 -49.68 -8.67 -39.93
N GLU A 669 -49.99 -7.95 -41.00
CA GLU A 669 -51.20 -7.14 -41.12
C GLU A 669 -52.41 -8.00 -40.72
N VAL A 670 -53.08 -7.59 -39.64
CA VAL A 670 -54.44 -8.05 -39.41
C VAL A 670 -55.27 -7.40 -40.50
N ALA A 671 -55.64 -8.19 -41.50
CA ALA A 671 -56.47 -7.75 -42.60
C ALA A 671 -57.76 -7.13 -42.05
N ALA A 672 -57.91 -5.82 -42.28
CA ALA A 672 -59.16 -5.13 -42.07
C ALA A 672 -60.16 -5.63 -43.12
N GLY A 673 -61.19 -6.34 -42.68
CA GLY A 673 -62.38 -6.57 -43.50
C GLY A 673 -63.03 -7.93 -43.33
N ALA A 674 -63.94 -8.02 -42.35
CA ALA A 674 -65.24 -8.65 -42.53
C ALA A 674 -66.16 -8.25 -41.36
N LEU A 675 -66.98 -7.23 -41.61
CA LEU A 675 -68.31 -7.10 -40.98
C LEU A 675 -69.19 -8.27 -41.50
N PRO A 676 -70.20 -8.73 -40.75
CA PRO A 676 -71.24 -7.92 -40.07
C PRO A 676 -71.04 -7.74 -38.57
#